data_AF-A0AAW4STG8-F1
#
_entry.id   AF-A0AAW4STG8-F1
#
_cell.length_a   1.000
_cell.length_b   1.000
_cell.length_c   1.000
_cell.angle_alpha   90.00
_cell.angle_beta   90.00
_cell.angle_gamma   90.00
#
_symmetry.space_group_name_H-M   'P 1'
#
loop_
_entity.id
_entity.type
_entity.pdbx_description
1 polymer ?
#
loop_
_entity_poly.entity_id
_entity_poly.type
_entity_poly.pdbx_seq_one_letter_code
_entity_poly.pdbx_strand_id
1 'polypeptide(L)'
;MKQIKLLLLLASASVTGALAQSNGLTDMSQSRFAKMANTGISAVHWTDGFWGDRFQVFSRTSLQSMWNTWNTPEISHGFRNFEIAAGVCKGEHWGPPFHDGDMYKWMEGVASVYAVNKDPELDKLMDNFITCVVKAQRADGYIHTPVVIEELNKGIDSHALGDQHKQTVIGTKVGDENEKGAFANRLNFETYNLGHLMMAGIVHRRATGKTTLFDAAVKATDFLCHFYETASAELARNAICPSHYMGVVEMYRATGNPRYLELSKNLIDIRGMVENGTDDNQDRIPFRDQYRAMGHAVRANYLYAGVADVYAETGEQQLMKNLTSIWNDIVTRKMYVTGACGALYDGTSPDGTCYEPDSIQKVHQSYGRPYQLPNNTAHNETCANIGNMLFNWRMLEVTGDAKYAELVETCLYNSVLSGISLDGKKYFYTNPLRISADLPYTLRWPKERTEYISCFCCPPNTLRTLCQAQNYAYTLSPEGIYCNLYGANTLTTTWKDKGELALTQETDYPWEGKVRVTLDRVPRKAGAFSLFLRIPEWCEKTTLTVNGQPLQTNAKANSYAEVNRTWKKGDVVELVMDMPVRLLEAHPLAEEIRNQVVVKRGPLVYCLESMDIANGEKIDNVLIPADIKLTPKKITIEGSPIVALEGMARLASATSWEGVLYRPVVQAEKTVNIRLIPYYAWGNRGKGEMTVWMPLAR
;
A
#
# COMPACT_ATOMS: atom_id res chain seq x y z
N MET A 1 -14.94 -61.73 -28.65
CA MET A 1 -14.88 -60.36 -29.22
C MET A 1 -15.93 -59.49 -28.55
N LYS A 2 -15.50 -58.58 -27.66
CA LYS A 2 -16.03 -57.22 -27.44
C LYS A 2 -15.35 -56.66 -26.19
N GLN A 3 -14.39 -55.77 -26.42
CA GLN A 3 -13.72 -54.96 -25.40
C GLN A 3 -14.75 -53.98 -24.81
N ILE A 4 -14.86 -53.95 -23.48
CA ILE A 4 -15.54 -52.87 -22.75
C ILE A 4 -14.42 -51.94 -22.27
N LYS A 5 -14.33 -50.77 -22.89
CA LYS A 5 -13.50 -49.65 -22.41
C LYS A 5 -14.21 -49.02 -21.21
N LEU A 6 -13.61 -49.14 -20.03
CA LEU A 6 -14.00 -48.39 -18.85
C LEU A 6 -13.37 -46.99 -18.95
N LEU A 7 -14.19 -45.97 -19.23
CA LEU A 7 -13.77 -44.57 -19.06
C LEU A 7 -13.75 -44.27 -17.56
N LEU A 8 -12.55 -44.07 -17.00
CA LEU A 8 -12.40 -43.36 -15.72
C LEU A 8 -12.63 -41.87 -15.97
N LEU A 9 -13.84 -41.40 -15.66
CA LEU A 9 -14.09 -39.99 -15.37
C LEU A 9 -13.47 -39.67 -14.01
N LEU A 10 -12.23 -39.19 -14.02
CA LEU A 10 -11.65 -38.42 -12.92
C LEU A 10 -12.41 -37.08 -12.87
N ALA A 11 -13.55 -37.07 -12.19
CA ALA A 11 -14.16 -35.86 -11.72
C ALA A 11 -13.28 -35.33 -10.58
N SER A 12 -12.36 -34.41 -10.91
CA SER A 12 -11.77 -33.51 -9.93
C SER A 12 -12.90 -32.66 -9.36
N ALA A 13 -13.51 -33.13 -8.28
CA ALA A 13 -14.38 -32.31 -7.45
C ALA A 13 -13.51 -31.22 -6.83
N SER A 14 -13.43 -30.08 -7.50
CA SER A 14 -13.02 -28.81 -6.91
C SER A 14 -13.98 -28.52 -5.77
N VAL A 15 -13.57 -28.88 -4.54
CA VAL A 15 -14.27 -28.48 -3.32
C VAL A 15 -14.03 -26.98 -3.13
N THR A 16 -14.77 -26.15 -3.88
CA THR A 16 -14.92 -24.74 -3.55
C THR A 16 -15.79 -24.66 -2.31
N GLY A 17 -15.18 -24.85 -1.15
CA GLY A 17 -15.79 -24.47 0.12
C GLY A 17 -15.91 -22.95 0.14
N ALA A 18 -16.96 -22.43 -0.49
CA ALA A 18 -17.22 -21.00 -0.56
C ALA A 18 -17.18 -20.42 0.86
N LEU A 19 -16.20 -19.55 1.11
CA LEU A 19 -16.30 -18.60 2.20
C LEU A 19 -17.62 -17.86 1.99
N ALA A 20 -18.51 -17.86 2.99
CA ALA A 20 -19.86 -17.31 2.82
C ALA A 20 -19.89 -15.78 2.66
N GLN A 21 -18.72 -15.11 2.64
CA GLN A 21 -18.61 -13.67 2.49
C GLN A 21 -17.74 -13.33 1.27
N SER A 22 -18.38 -12.73 0.25
CA SER A 22 -17.76 -12.20 -0.97
C SER A 22 -17.86 -10.67 -0.99
N ASN A 23 -17.25 -10.02 0.01
CA ASN A 23 -17.40 -8.57 0.22
C ASN A 23 -16.17 -7.90 0.87
N GLY A 24 -14.99 -8.50 0.73
CA GLY A 24 -13.75 -7.94 1.27
C GLY A 24 -13.28 -6.71 0.50
N LEU A 25 -12.29 -5.98 1.03
CA LEU A 25 -11.65 -4.88 0.29
C LEU A 25 -11.10 -5.38 -1.06
N THR A 26 -10.45 -6.54 -1.02
CA THR A 26 -10.11 -7.38 -2.18
C THR A 26 -10.72 -8.75 -1.95
N ASP A 27 -11.36 -9.32 -2.97
CA ASP A 27 -12.19 -10.52 -2.80
C ASP A 27 -11.62 -11.73 -3.54
N MET A 28 -10.69 -12.41 -2.88
CA MET A 28 -10.09 -13.65 -3.39
C MET A 28 -10.91 -14.90 -3.03
N SER A 29 -12.15 -14.74 -2.53
CA SER A 29 -12.96 -15.87 -2.04
C SER A 29 -13.36 -16.87 -3.13
N GLN A 30 -13.41 -16.44 -4.38
CA GLN A 30 -13.69 -17.28 -5.56
C GLN A 30 -12.46 -17.52 -6.44
N SER A 31 -11.31 -16.97 -6.07
CA SER A 31 -10.07 -17.11 -6.82
C SER A 31 -9.53 -18.54 -6.70
N ARG A 32 -9.32 -19.19 -7.85
CA ARG A 32 -9.07 -20.65 -7.93
C ARG A 32 -7.77 -21.10 -7.26
N PHE A 33 -6.78 -20.20 -7.19
CA PHE A 33 -5.45 -20.47 -6.66
C PHE A 33 -5.11 -19.62 -5.43
N ALA A 34 -6.10 -18.96 -4.84
CA ALA A 34 -5.97 -18.33 -3.53
C ALA A 34 -6.05 -19.37 -2.42
N LYS A 35 -5.39 -19.08 -1.29
CA LYS A 35 -5.48 -19.88 -0.06
C LYS A 35 -6.22 -19.16 1.06
N MET A 36 -6.24 -17.83 1.01
CA MET A 36 -6.94 -16.99 1.96
C MET A 36 -7.72 -15.91 1.21
N ALA A 37 -8.73 -15.35 1.87
CA ALA A 37 -9.43 -14.16 1.42
C ALA A 37 -9.64 -13.18 2.57
N ASN A 38 -9.77 -11.89 2.26
CA ASN A 38 -10.16 -10.87 3.24
C ASN A 38 -11.47 -11.20 3.97
N THR A 39 -11.59 -10.67 5.19
CA THR A 39 -12.89 -10.44 5.81
C THR A 39 -13.68 -9.38 5.05
N GLY A 40 -15.01 -9.31 5.24
CA GLY A 40 -15.81 -8.26 4.60
C GLY A 40 -15.40 -6.85 5.02
N ILE A 41 -15.61 -5.86 4.14
CA ILE A 41 -15.12 -4.49 4.35
C ILE A 41 -15.65 -3.80 5.61
N SER A 42 -16.83 -4.20 6.09
CA SER A 42 -17.46 -3.70 7.32
C SER A 42 -17.26 -4.60 8.53
N ALA A 43 -16.54 -5.71 8.40
CA ALA A 43 -16.49 -6.79 9.39
C ALA A 43 -15.57 -6.46 10.58
N VAL A 44 -14.53 -5.65 10.37
CA VAL A 44 -13.49 -5.35 11.38
C VAL A 44 -13.52 -3.89 11.75
N HIS A 45 -13.65 -3.60 13.04
CA HIS A 45 -13.69 -2.23 13.56
C HIS A 45 -12.57 -2.06 14.58
N TRP A 46 -11.68 -1.09 14.36
CA TRP A 46 -10.73 -0.69 15.41
C TRP A 46 -11.49 -0.12 16.60
N THR A 47 -11.11 -0.53 17.81
CA THR A 47 -11.72 -0.08 19.06
C THR A 47 -10.81 0.95 19.74
N ASP A 48 -10.40 0.71 20.99
CA ASP A 48 -9.40 1.53 21.68
C ASP A 48 -7.97 1.26 21.16
N GLY A 49 -7.01 2.13 21.50
CA GLY A 49 -5.59 1.92 21.20
C GLY A 49 -5.12 2.52 19.87
N PHE A 50 -3.93 2.10 19.42
CA PHE A 50 -3.18 2.77 18.35
C PHE A 50 -4.00 3.05 17.08
N TRP A 51 -4.53 2.00 16.44
CA TRP A 51 -5.27 2.16 15.20
C TRP A 51 -6.66 2.78 15.41
N GLY A 52 -7.25 2.62 16.59
CA GLY A 52 -8.45 3.35 16.98
C GLY A 52 -8.22 4.85 16.94
N ASP A 53 -7.20 5.32 17.66
CA ASP A 53 -6.82 6.74 17.72
C ASP A 53 -6.48 7.30 16.33
N ARG A 54 -5.69 6.55 15.55
CA ARG A 54 -5.33 6.94 14.18
C ARG A 54 -6.56 7.00 13.27
N PHE A 55 -7.45 6.01 13.33
CA PHE A 55 -8.68 5.98 12.55
C PHE A 55 -9.61 7.15 12.87
N GLN A 56 -9.69 7.58 14.13
CA GLN A 56 -10.47 8.78 14.49
C GLN A 56 -9.91 10.05 13.83
N VAL A 57 -8.57 10.21 13.80
CA VAL A 57 -7.93 11.33 13.08
C VAL A 57 -8.27 11.28 11.59
N PHE A 58 -8.14 10.11 10.96
CA PHE A 58 -8.36 9.97 9.52
C PHE A 58 -9.83 10.22 9.13
N SER A 59 -10.75 9.61 9.86
CA SER A 59 -12.19 9.69 9.59
C SER A 59 -12.80 11.06 9.91
N ARG A 60 -12.35 11.73 10.98
CA ARG A 60 -12.95 13.00 11.44
C ARG A 60 -12.21 14.25 11.00
N THR A 61 -10.94 14.13 10.65
CA THR A 61 -10.11 15.29 10.29
C THR A 61 -9.60 15.17 8.86
N SER A 62 -8.90 14.09 8.52
CA SER A 62 -8.14 14.01 7.27
C SER A 62 -9.04 14.02 6.03
N LEU A 63 -10.12 13.24 6.01
CA LEU A 63 -11.05 13.20 4.87
C LEU A 63 -11.67 14.57 4.58
N GLN A 64 -12.14 15.26 5.63
CA GLN A 64 -12.74 16.60 5.51
C GLN A 64 -11.69 17.65 5.13
N SER A 65 -10.50 17.60 5.72
CA SER A 65 -9.41 18.51 5.40
C SER A 65 -9.04 18.43 3.91
N MET A 66 -8.93 17.22 3.38
CA MET A 66 -8.63 16.99 1.96
C MET A 66 -9.79 17.46 1.06
N TRP A 67 -11.03 17.14 1.43
CA TRP A 67 -12.21 17.63 0.71
C TRP A 67 -12.28 19.16 0.65
N ASN A 68 -12.03 19.84 1.77
CA ASN A 68 -12.05 21.30 1.83
C ASN A 68 -11.02 21.91 0.88
N THR A 69 -9.82 21.34 0.78
CA THR A 69 -8.82 21.79 -0.19
C THR A 69 -9.30 21.63 -1.63
N TRP A 70 -9.91 20.50 -1.97
CA TRP A 70 -10.28 20.13 -3.34
C TRP A 70 -11.63 20.66 -3.83
N ASN A 71 -12.49 21.05 -2.89
CA ASN A 71 -13.77 21.69 -3.13
C ASN A 71 -13.67 23.24 -3.06
N THR A 72 -12.46 23.79 -2.92
CA THR A 72 -12.19 25.23 -2.94
C THR A 72 -11.52 25.58 -4.26
N PRO A 73 -12.25 26.06 -5.29
CA PRO A 73 -11.70 26.29 -6.63
C PRO A 73 -10.49 27.22 -6.69
N GLU A 74 -10.35 28.13 -5.72
CA GLU A 74 -9.20 29.03 -5.62
C GLU A 74 -7.90 28.30 -5.22
N ILE A 75 -8.03 27.12 -4.61
CA ILE A 75 -6.90 26.29 -4.15
C ILE A 75 -6.71 25.09 -5.07
N SER A 76 -7.79 24.39 -5.41
CA SER A 76 -7.77 23.21 -6.25
C SER A 76 -9.05 23.00 -7.04
N HIS A 77 -8.92 22.58 -8.29
CA HIS A 77 -10.05 22.15 -9.13
C HIS A 77 -10.37 20.66 -9.02
N GLY A 78 -9.94 19.97 -7.95
CA GLY A 78 -10.18 18.53 -7.77
C GLY A 78 -11.66 18.15 -8.00
N PHE A 79 -12.60 18.80 -7.30
CA PHE A 79 -14.03 18.60 -7.55
C PHE A 79 -14.58 19.49 -8.68
N ARG A 80 -14.09 20.73 -8.82
CA ARG A 80 -14.55 21.67 -9.86
C ARG A 80 -14.40 21.12 -11.28
N ASN A 81 -13.37 20.33 -11.55
CA ASN A 81 -13.21 19.67 -12.86
C ASN A 81 -14.39 18.72 -13.17
N PHE A 82 -14.91 17.98 -12.18
CA PHE A 82 -16.10 17.15 -12.36
C PHE A 82 -17.37 17.98 -12.51
N GLU A 83 -17.51 19.11 -11.81
CA GLU A 83 -18.65 20.02 -11.99
C GLU A 83 -18.70 20.59 -13.41
N ILE A 84 -17.54 20.99 -13.97
CA ILE A 84 -17.44 21.48 -15.35
C ILE A 84 -17.74 20.35 -16.34
N ALA A 85 -17.12 19.19 -16.17
CA ALA A 85 -17.33 18.02 -17.03
C ALA A 85 -18.79 17.50 -16.99
N ALA A 86 -19.49 17.69 -15.87
CA ALA A 86 -20.91 17.36 -15.72
C ALA A 86 -21.86 18.44 -16.27
N GLY A 87 -21.33 19.53 -16.84
CA GLY A 87 -22.12 20.65 -17.36
C GLY A 87 -22.82 21.50 -16.29
N VAL A 88 -22.43 21.35 -15.01
CA VAL A 88 -23.02 22.11 -13.88
C VAL A 88 -22.58 23.58 -13.93
N CYS A 89 -21.34 23.83 -14.36
CA CYS A 89 -20.82 25.18 -14.60
C CYS A 89 -19.88 25.20 -15.82
N LYS A 90 -19.62 26.39 -16.38
CA LYS A 90 -18.62 26.56 -17.45
C LYS A 90 -17.23 26.75 -16.85
N GLY A 91 -16.20 26.31 -17.58
CA GLY A 91 -14.80 26.51 -17.20
C GLY A 91 -13.81 25.72 -18.05
N GLU A 92 -12.55 25.74 -17.65
CA GLU A 92 -11.48 24.93 -18.23
C GLU A 92 -10.92 23.98 -17.17
N HIS A 93 -10.33 22.87 -17.63
CA HIS A 93 -9.61 21.96 -16.76
C HIS A 93 -8.43 22.66 -16.09
N TRP A 94 -8.22 22.43 -14.80
CA TRP A 94 -7.05 22.91 -14.07
C TRP A 94 -6.46 21.83 -13.16
N GLY A 95 -5.13 21.83 -13.07
CA GLY A 95 -4.37 20.83 -12.32
C GLY A 95 -3.74 19.76 -13.22
N PRO A 96 -3.17 18.71 -12.64
CA PRO A 96 -2.59 17.62 -13.40
C PRO A 96 -3.67 16.77 -14.10
N PRO A 97 -3.37 16.13 -15.24
CA PRO A 97 -4.36 15.31 -15.94
C PRO A 97 -4.85 14.12 -15.09
N PHE A 98 -4.02 13.59 -14.19
CA PHE A 98 -4.39 12.50 -13.27
C PHE A 98 -5.21 12.92 -12.04
N HIS A 99 -5.69 14.16 -11.95
CA HIS A 99 -6.42 14.67 -10.78
C HIS A 99 -7.73 13.91 -10.53
N ASP A 100 -8.36 13.35 -11.57
CA ASP A 100 -9.55 12.51 -11.43
C ASP A 100 -9.26 11.29 -10.53
N GLY A 101 -8.09 10.66 -10.71
CA GLY A 101 -7.62 9.54 -9.89
C GLY A 101 -7.48 9.89 -8.42
N ASP A 102 -7.08 11.13 -8.11
CA ASP A 102 -6.98 11.63 -6.73
C ASP A 102 -8.36 11.67 -6.06
N MET A 103 -9.36 12.23 -6.75
CA MET A 103 -10.74 12.25 -6.29
C MET A 103 -11.32 10.84 -6.09
N TYR A 104 -11.03 9.92 -7.01
CA TYR A 104 -11.48 8.53 -6.89
C TYR A 104 -10.85 7.82 -5.68
N LYS A 105 -9.55 8.04 -5.41
CA LYS A 105 -8.88 7.49 -4.20
C LYS A 105 -9.47 8.06 -2.92
N TRP A 106 -9.76 9.36 -2.87
CA TRP A 106 -10.42 9.95 -1.71
C TRP A 106 -11.83 9.36 -1.53
N MET A 107 -12.61 9.25 -2.60
CA MET A 107 -13.94 8.62 -2.59
C MET A 107 -13.88 7.16 -2.09
N GLU A 108 -12.87 6.40 -2.52
CA GLU A 108 -12.59 5.05 -2.00
C GLU A 108 -12.32 5.07 -0.48
N GLY A 109 -11.56 6.05 0.00
CA GLY A 109 -11.32 6.29 1.42
C GLY A 109 -12.59 6.63 2.20
N VAL A 110 -13.45 7.50 1.66
CA VAL A 110 -14.75 7.85 2.27
C VAL A 110 -15.65 6.62 2.37
N ALA A 111 -15.78 5.84 1.29
CA ALA A 111 -16.55 4.61 1.29
C ALA A 111 -16.02 3.57 2.30
N SER A 112 -14.70 3.48 2.45
CA SER A 112 -14.05 2.58 3.41
C SER A 112 -14.32 2.98 4.86
N VAL A 113 -14.32 4.29 5.17
CA VAL A 113 -14.71 4.80 6.49
C VAL A 113 -16.20 4.57 6.75
N TYR A 114 -17.05 4.87 5.75
CA TYR A 114 -18.49 4.63 5.83
C TYR A 114 -18.82 3.16 6.10
N ALA A 115 -18.05 2.21 5.55
CA ALA A 115 -18.22 0.79 5.82
C ALA A 115 -18.17 0.46 7.32
N VAL A 116 -17.41 1.23 8.10
CA VAL A 116 -17.22 1.06 9.56
C VAL A 116 -18.22 1.91 10.35
N ASN A 117 -18.29 3.22 10.09
CA ASN A 117 -19.03 4.15 10.96
C ASN A 117 -20.48 4.42 10.54
N LYS A 118 -20.85 4.09 9.30
CA LYS A 118 -22.18 4.34 8.72
C LYS A 118 -22.67 5.79 8.83
N ASP A 119 -21.75 6.75 8.78
CA ASP A 119 -22.08 8.18 8.88
C ASP A 119 -22.94 8.64 7.68
N PRO A 120 -24.19 9.10 7.90
CA PRO A 120 -25.08 9.52 6.82
C PRO A 120 -24.61 10.77 6.09
N GLU A 121 -23.79 11.63 6.68
CA GLU A 121 -23.24 12.80 5.99
C GLU A 121 -22.15 12.41 4.99
N LEU A 122 -21.36 11.38 5.30
CA LEU A 122 -20.44 10.78 4.32
C LEU A 122 -21.21 10.16 3.15
N ASP A 123 -22.33 9.48 3.41
CA ASP A 123 -23.16 8.89 2.35
C ASP A 123 -23.74 9.95 1.40
N LYS A 124 -24.26 11.06 1.93
CA LYS A 124 -24.73 12.19 1.11
C LYS A 124 -23.60 12.83 0.31
N LEU A 125 -22.43 13.00 0.93
CA LEU A 125 -21.26 13.56 0.27
C LEU A 125 -20.79 12.68 -0.89
N MET A 126 -20.77 11.36 -0.68
CA MET A 126 -20.51 10.38 -1.72
C MET A 126 -21.53 10.50 -2.86
N ASP A 127 -22.83 10.51 -2.57
CA ASP A 127 -23.88 10.61 -3.59
C ASP A 127 -23.77 11.89 -4.43
N ASN A 128 -23.39 13.02 -3.81
CA ASN A 128 -23.14 14.28 -4.53
C ASN A 128 -21.96 14.14 -5.51
N PHE A 129 -20.82 13.62 -5.03
CA PHE A 129 -19.66 13.38 -5.88
C PHE A 129 -19.99 12.43 -7.05
N ILE A 130 -20.64 11.30 -6.74
CA ILE A 130 -21.03 10.28 -7.73
C ILE A 130 -21.96 10.86 -8.78
N THR A 131 -22.88 11.76 -8.41
CA THR A 131 -23.78 12.42 -9.35
C THR A 131 -23.01 13.19 -10.43
N CYS A 132 -21.94 13.90 -10.06
CA CYS A 132 -21.08 14.58 -11.02
C CYS A 132 -20.27 13.60 -11.88
N VAL A 133 -19.73 12.54 -11.28
CA VAL A 133 -19.00 11.48 -12.03
C VAL A 133 -19.89 10.85 -13.10
N VAL A 134 -21.11 10.44 -12.75
CA VAL A 134 -22.04 9.81 -13.68
C VAL A 134 -22.45 10.76 -14.81
N LYS A 135 -22.68 12.04 -14.49
CA LYS A 135 -23.00 13.06 -15.50
C LYS A 135 -21.82 13.39 -16.42
N ALA A 136 -20.60 13.35 -15.91
CA ALA A 136 -19.39 13.60 -16.69
C ALA A 136 -18.98 12.40 -17.57
N GLN A 137 -19.52 11.20 -17.31
CA GLN A 137 -19.20 10.01 -18.09
C GLN A 137 -19.91 10.02 -19.45
N ARG A 138 -19.15 9.71 -20.51
CA ARG A 138 -19.69 9.53 -21.87
C ARG A 138 -20.57 8.28 -21.96
N ALA A 139 -21.41 8.23 -23.00
CA ALA A 139 -22.31 7.09 -23.23
C ALA A 139 -21.56 5.77 -23.50
N ASP A 140 -20.36 5.83 -24.08
CA ASP A 140 -19.49 4.68 -24.35
C ASP A 140 -18.67 4.22 -23.12
N GLY A 141 -18.81 4.91 -21.98
CA GLY A 141 -18.15 4.58 -20.73
C GLY A 141 -16.85 5.33 -20.46
N TYR A 142 -16.32 6.08 -21.43
CA TYR A 142 -15.13 6.90 -21.22
C TYR A 142 -15.39 8.03 -20.21
N ILE A 143 -14.40 8.30 -19.36
CA ILE A 143 -14.40 9.45 -18.47
C ILE A 143 -12.97 9.90 -18.20
N HIS A 144 -12.71 11.16 -18.54
CA HIS A 144 -11.49 11.86 -18.18
C HIS A 144 -11.75 13.35 -18.28
N THR A 145 -11.73 14.06 -17.15
CA THR A 145 -12.21 15.45 -17.12
C THR A 145 -11.46 16.39 -18.07
N PRO A 146 -10.13 16.31 -18.31
CA PRO A 146 -9.46 17.15 -19.29
C PRO A 146 -10.07 17.03 -20.70
N VAL A 147 -10.35 15.80 -21.14
CA VAL A 147 -10.87 15.52 -22.49
C VAL A 147 -12.35 15.88 -22.59
N VAL A 148 -13.16 15.50 -21.60
CA VAL A 148 -14.60 15.79 -21.59
C VAL A 148 -14.87 17.30 -21.55
N ILE A 149 -14.12 18.06 -20.74
CA ILE A 149 -14.26 19.52 -20.67
C ILE A 149 -13.91 20.17 -22.01
N GLU A 150 -12.88 19.68 -22.69
CA GLU A 150 -12.52 20.21 -24.01
C GLU A 150 -13.57 19.91 -25.09
N GLU A 151 -14.10 18.68 -25.12
CA GLU A 151 -15.21 18.32 -26.00
C GLU A 151 -16.41 19.26 -25.79
N LEU A 152 -16.79 19.49 -24.52
CA LEU A 152 -17.86 20.42 -24.15
C LEU A 152 -17.57 21.85 -24.61
N ASN A 153 -16.34 22.34 -24.42
CA ASN A 153 -15.94 23.69 -24.82
C ASN A 153 -15.92 23.87 -26.36
N LYS A 154 -15.77 22.78 -27.11
CA LYS A 154 -15.91 22.75 -28.58
C LYS A 154 -17.36 22.57 -29.06
N GLY A 155 -18.33 22.46 -28.15
CA GLY A 155 -19.73 22.21 -28.47
C GLY A 155 -20.02 20.78 -28.95
N ILE A 156 -19.13 19.83 -28.65
CA ILE A 156 -19.31 18.42 -28.96
C ILE A 156 -20.12 17.79 -27.83
N ASP A 157 -21.33 17.31 -28.13
CA ASP A 157 -22.13 16.53 -27.18
C ASP A 157 -21.72 15.06 -27.27
N SER A 158 -20.71 14.68 -26.47
CA SER A 158 -20.25 13.29 -26.37
C SER A 158 -21.20 12.39 -25.54
N HIS A 159 -22.30 12.94 -24.99
CA HIS A 159 -23.36 12.17 -24.33
C HIS A 159 -24.48 11.74 -25.32
N ALA A 160 -24.62 12.40 -26.48
CA ALA A 160 -25.70 12.17 -27.45
C ALA A 160 -25.38 11.23 -28.63
N LEU A 161 -24.25 10.51 -28.61
CA LEU A 161 -23.84 9.65 -29.72
C LEU A 161 -24.64 8.33 -29.72
N GLY A 162 -25.73 8.30 -30.50
CA GLY A 162 -26.70 7.22 -30.60
C GLY A 162 -26.24 5.91 -31.25
N ASP A 163 -24.93 5.67 -31.45
CA ASP A 163 -24.43 4.40 -32.00
C ASP A 163 -23.22 3.92 -31.17
N GLN A 164 -23.50 3.15 -30.11
CA GLN A 164 -22.58 2.74 -29.03
C GLN A 164 -21.33 1.95 -29.48
N HIS A 165 -21.25 1.53 -30.74
CA HIS A 165 -20.18 0.66 -31.25
C HIS A 165 -19.39 1.21 -32.44
N LYS A 166 -19.78 2.35 -33.05
CA LYS A 166 -19.16 2.82 -34.30
C LYS A 166 -18.11 3.93 -34.17
N GLN A 167 -17.99 4.58 -33.02
CA GLN A 167 -17.07 5.72 -32.87
C GLN A 167 -16.42 5.79 -31.47
N THR A 168 -15.72 4.74 -31.05
CA THR A 168 -14.69 4.86 -29.98
C THR A 168 -13.49 5.72 -30.39
N VAL A 169 -13.58 6.34 -31.57
CA VAL A 169 -12.50 7.02 -32.28
C VAL A 169 -12.61 8.56 -32.19
N ILE A 170 -13.63 9.12 -31.51
CA ILE A 170 -13.66 10.59 -31.30
C ILE A 170 -12.47 10.97 -30.40
N GLY A 171 -11.50 11.68 -31.00
CA GLY A 171 -10.27 12.11 -30.33
C GLY A 171 -9.08 11.14 -30.41
N THR A 172 -9.21 9.95 -31.00
CA THR A 172 -8.11 8.94 -31.01
C THR A 172 -7.10 9.08 -32.17
N LYS A 173 -7.01 10.26 -32.81
CA LYS A 173 -5.85 10.50 -33.68
C LYS A 173 -4.63 10.72 -32.79
N VAL A 174 -3.58 9.94 -33.04
CA VAL A 174 -2.24 10.28 -32.57
C VAL A 174 -1.86 11.56 -33.30
N GLY A 175 -2.01 12.70 -32.61
CA GLY A 175 -1.70 14.03 -33.11
C GLY A 175 -0.56 14.68 -32.33
N ASP A 176 -0.17 15.88 -32.76
CA ASP A 176 0.86 16.72 -32.13
C ASP A 176 0.67 16.85 -30.61
N GLU A 177 1.74 17.20 -29.85
CA GLU A 177 1.76 17.36 -28.39
C GLU A 177 0.61 18.23 -27.80
N ASN A 178 -0.10 18.97 -28.66
CA ASN A 178 -1.20 19.87 -28.32
C ASN A 178 -2.61 19.27 -28.56
N GLU A 179 -2.77 18.06 -29.10
CA GLU A 179 -4.10 17.42 -29.29
C GLU A 179 -4.53 16.62 -28.04
N LYS A 180 -5.72 16.94 -27.51
CA LYS A 180 -6.30 16.32 -26.32
C LYS A 180 -7.48 15.43 -26.71
N GLY A 181 -7.19 14.17 -27.00
CA GLY A 181 -8.20 13.13 -27.18
C GLY A 181 -7.87 11.87 -26.38
N ALA A 182 -8.84 10.95 -26.30
CA ALA A 182 -8.73 9.75 -25.47
C ALA A 182 -7.49 8.92 -25.81
N PHE A 183 -6.64 8.71 -24.81
CA PHE A 183 -5.36 8.00 -24.84
C PHE A 183 -4.34 8.55 -25.85
N ALA A 184 -4.51 9.80 -26.31
CA ALA A 184 -3.58 10.43 -27.25
C ALA A 184 -2.20 10.66 -26.63
N ASN A 185 -2.11 10.83 -25.30
CA ASN A 185 -0.86 11.04 -24.59
C ASN A 185 -0.73 10.14 -23.36
N ARG A 186 0.28 9.27 -23.35
CA ARG A 186 0.60 8.37 -22.23
C ARG A 186 0.86 9.10 -20.90
N LEU A 187 1.29 10.38 -20.97
CA LEU A 187 1.55 11.22 -19.80
C LEU A 187 0.28 11.81 -19.18
N ASN A 188 -0.90 11.58 -19.78
CA ASN A 188 -2.18 11.97 -19.20
C ASN A 188 -2.68 10.99 -18.13
N PHE A 189 -2.09 9.78 -18.05
CA PHE A 189 -2.45 8.75 -17.07
C PHE A 189 -3.96 8.45 -17.05
N GLU A 190 -4.59 8.39 -18.21
CA GLU A 190 -6.04 8.16 -18.32
C GLU A 190 -6.46 6.81 -17.76
N THR A 191 -5.71 5.78 -18.11
CA THR A 191 -5.97 4.44 -17.59
C THR A 191 -5.71 4.34 -16.09
N TYR A 192 -4.79 5.13 -15.53
CA TYR A 192 -4.58 5.24 -14.07
C TYR A 192 -5.86 5.72 -13.38
N ASN A 193 -6.48 6.76 -13.92
CA ASN A 193 -7.73 7.32 -13.41
C ASN A 193 -8.85 6.28 -13.49
N LEU A 194 -8.99 5.58 -14.62
CA LEU A 194 -9.99 4.52 -14.79
C LEU A 194 -9.74 3.34 -13.82
N GLY A 195 -8.47 2.99 -13.58
CA GLY A 195 -8.05 2.02 -12.56
C GLY A 195 -8.59 2.37 -11.17
N HIS A 196 -8.46 3.63 -10.78
CA HIS A 196 -8.96 4.12 -9.50
C HIS A 196 -10.50 4.26 -9.46
N LEU A 197 -11.15 4.63 -10.56
CA LEU A 197 -12.61 4.61 -10.67
C LEU A 197 -13.16 3.18 -10.45
N MET A 198 -12.52 2.17 -11.04
CA MET A 198 -12.91 0.77 -10.83
C MET A 198 -12.88 0.39 -9.34
N MET A 199 -11.76 0.65 -8.66
CA MET A 199 -11.65 0.38 -7.23
C MET A 199 -12.65 1.18 -6.38
N ALA A 200 -12.83 2.47 -6.66
CA ALA A 200 -13.78 3.31 -5.95
C ALA A 200 -15.23 2.81 -6.10
N GLY A 201 -15.64 2.41 -7.31
CA GLY A 201 -16.95 1.85 -7.58
C GLY A 201 -17.20 0.52 -6.87
N ILE A 202 -16.21 -0.37 -6.87
CA ILE A 202 -16.27 -1.66 -6.15
C ILE A 202 -16.39 -1.41 -4.64
N VAL A 203 -15.47 -0.64 -4.07
CA VAL A 203 -15.43 -0.36 -2.62
C VAL A 203 -16.73 0.32 -2.16
N HIS A 204 -17.22 1.29 -2.93
CA HIS A 204 -18.51 1.94 -2.66
C HIS A 204 -19.65 0.91 -2.63
N ARG A 205 -19.80 0.07 -3.66
CA ARG A 205 -20.84 -0.97 -3.69
C ARG A 205 -20.71 -1.94 -2.51
N ARG A 206 -19.50 -2.36 -2.16
CA ARG A 206 -19.26 -3.26 -1.03
C ARG A 206 -19.60 -2.63 0.32
N ALA A 207 -19.43 -1.31 0.45
CA ALA A 207 -19.69 -0.56 1.67
C ALA A 207 -21.17 -0.14 1.84
N THR A 208 -21.84 0.26 0.76
CA THR A 208 -23.19 0.88 0.79
C THR A 208 -24.27 -0.02 0.21
N GLY A 209 -23.92 -0.98 -0.64
CA GLY A 209 -24.86 -1.76 -1.46
C GLY A 209 -25.39 -1.02 -2.70
N LYS A 210 -25.15 0.29 -2.84
CA LYS A 210 -25.60 1.09 -3.98
C LYS A 210 -24.77 0.79 -5.23
N THR A 211 -25.41 0.73 -6.40
CA THR A 211 -24.74 0.40 -7.67
C THR A 211 -24.32 1.63 -8.48
N THR A 212 -24.77 2.84 -8.14
CA THR A 212 -24.60 4.05 -8.97
C THR A 212 -23.16 4.28 -9.47
N LEU A 213 -22.17 4.26 -8.57
CA LEU A 213 -20.75 4.39 -8.96
C LEU A 213 -20.19 3.09 -9.57
N PHE A 214 -20.69 1.94 -9.13
CA PHE A 214 -20.27 0.63 -9.65
C PHE A 214 -20.66 0.45 -11.12
N ASP A 215 -21.87 0.86 -11.50
CA ASP A 215 -22.34 0.80 -12.88
C ASP A 215 -21.53 1.76 -13.78
N ALA A 216 -21.10 2.91 -13.25
CA ALA A 216 -20.15 3.80 -13.95
C ALA A 216 -18.78 3.13 -14.12
N ALA A 217 -18.27 2.44 -13.09
CA ALA A 217 -17.05 1.66 -13.17
C ALA A 217 -17.15 0.51 -14.19
N VAL A 218 -18.26 -0.24 -14.23
CA VAL A 218 -18.53 -1.29 -15.23
C VAL A 218 -18.41 -0.73 -16.64
N LYS A 219 -19.07 0.40 -16.93
CA LYS A 219 -18.99 1.06 -18.24
C LYS A 219 -17.56 1.47 -18.59
N ALA A 220 -16.81 2.01 -17.63
CA ALA A 220 -15.41 2.35 -17.82
C ALA A 220 -14.54 1.12 -18.12
N THR A 221 -14.81 -0.02 -17.46
CA THR A 221 -14.11 -1.28 -17.73
C THR A 221 -14.47 -1.84 -19.11
N ASP A 222 -15.74 -1.78 -19.50
CA ASP A 222 -16.18 -2.22 -20.83
C ASP A 222 -15.58 -1.38 -21.95
N PHE A 223 -15.48 -0.05 -21.72
CA PHE A 223 -14.78 0.87 -22.59
C PHE A 223 -13.30 0.48 -22.75
N LEU A 224 -12.60 0.19 -21.64
CA LEU A 224 -11.21 -0.28 -21.70
C LEU A 224 -11.09 -1.59 -22.48
N CYS A 225 -11.96 -2.56 -22.24
CA CYS A 225 -11.92 -3.82 -22.99
C CYS A 225 -12.07 -3.57 -24.50
N HIS A 226 -13.05 -2.75 -24.90
CA HIS A 226 -13.26 -2.41 -26.30
C HIS A 226 -12.07 -1.64 -26.89
N PHE A 227 -11.51 -0.70 -26.13
CA PHE A 227 -10.34 0.05 -26.53
C PHE A 227 -9.16 -0.87 -26.81
N TYR A 228 -8.85 -1.82 -25.92
CA TYR A 228 -7.76 -2.77 -26.13
C TYR A 228 -8.01 -3.79 -27.26
N GLU A 229 -9.28 -4.12 -27.53
CA GLU A 229 -9.67 -5.02 -28.63
C GLU A 229 -9.59 -4.32 -30.01
N THR A 230 -9.69 -2.99 -30.06
CA THR A 230 -9.82 -2.23 -31.32
C THR A 230 -8.66 -1.28 -31.61
N ALA A 231 -7.90 -0.87 -30.59
CA ALA A 231 -6.75 0.01 -30.73
C ALA A 231 -5.61 -0.65 -31.51
N SER A 232 -4.78 0.16 -32.17
CA SER A 232 -3.51 -0.32 -32.71
C SER A 232 -2.65 -0.86 -31.55
N ALA A 233 -1.75 -1.80 -31.85
CA ALA A 233 -0.80 -2.30 -30.86
C ALA A 233 0.00 -1.16 -30.21
N GLU A 234 0.30 -0.09 -30.95
CA GLU A 234 0.96 1.10 -30.44
C GLU A 234 0.14 1.87 -29.41
N LEU A 235 -1.14 2.10 -29.71
CA LEU A 235 -2.02 2.85 -28.82
C LEU A 235 -2.38 2.04 -27.56
N ALA A 236 -2.54 0.72 -27.69
CA ALA A 236 -2.74 -0.19 -26.55
C ALA A 236 -1.55 -0.16 -25.57
N ARG A 237 -0.32 -0.01 -26.08
CA ARG A 237 0.89 0.12 -25.25
C ARG A 237 0.94 1.43 -24.46
N ASN A 238 0.49 2.54 -25.06
CA ASN A 238 0.47 3.86 -24.43
C ASN A 238 -0.50 3.95 -23.24
N ALA A 239 -1.47 3.02 -23.17
CA ALA A 239 -2.47 2.93 -22.12
C ALA A 239 -2.02 2.08 -20.90
N ILE A 240 -0.76 1.60 -20.85
CA ILE A 240 -0.31 0.75 -19.73
C ILE A 240 0.16 1.59 -18.54
N CYS A 241 -0.58 1.49 -17.45
CA CYS A 241 -0.22 1.97 -16.13
C CYS A 241 -0.66 0.92 -15.08
N PRO A 242 0.10 0.76 -13.98
CA PRO A 242 -0.03 -0.45 -13.18
C PRO A 242 -1.21 -0.47 -12.20
N SER A 243 -1.89 0.65 -11.94
CA SER A 243 -3.05 0.65 -11.01
C SER A 243 -4.27 -0.11 -11.54
N HIS A 244 -4.42 -0.24 -12.86
CA HIS A 244 -5.62 -0.83 -13.46
C HIS A 244 -5.55 -2.34 -13.52
N TYR A 245 -4.38 -2.97 -13.36
CA TYR A 245 -4.27 -4.43 -13.24
C TYR A 245 -5.05 -4.94 -12.03
N MET A 246 -4.85 -4.29 -10.87
CA MET A 246 -5.62 -4.62 -9.66
C MET A 246 -7.10 -4.29 -9.87
N GLY A 247 -7.42 -3.10 -10.41
CA GLY A 247 -8.81 -2.68 -10.63
C GLY A 247 -9.58 -3.61 -11.57
N VAL A 248 -8.99 -4.06 -12.68
CA VAL A 248 -9.66 -4.92 -13.66
C VAL A 248 -9.86 -6.36 -13.14
N VAL A 249 -8.88 -6.91 -12.41
CA VAL A 249 -9.05 -8.24 -11.78
C VAL A 249 -10.09 -8.17 -10.66
N GLU A 250 -10.13 -7.07 -9.92
CA GLU A 250 -11.15 -6.86 -8.90
C GLU A 250 -12.55 -6.64 -9.50
N MET A 251 -12.65 -6.00 -10.67
CA MET A 251 -13.89 -5.95 -11.46
C MET A 251 -14.32 -7.34 -11.93
N TYR A 252 -13.39 -8.19 -12.36
CA TYR A 252 -13.69 -9.61 -12.66
C TYR A 252 -14.26 -10.31 -11.42
N ARG A 253 -13.63 -10.18 -10.25
CA ARG A 253 -14.13 -10.77 -8.99
C ARG A 253 -15.52 -10.26 -8.62
N ALA A 254 -15.79 -8.96 -8.84
CA ALA A 254 -17.06 -8.33 -8.48
C ALA A 254 -18.23 -8.60 -9.46
N THR A 255 -17.95 -9.07 -10.69
CA THR A 255 -18.94 -9.26 -11.76
C THR A 255 -19.02 -10.69 -12.29
N GLY A 256 -17.95 -11.48 -12.17
CA GLY A 256 -17.78 -12.76 -12.86
C GLY A 256 -17.60 -12.63 -14.37
N ASN A 257 -17.43 -11.41 -14.92
CA ASN A 257 -17.32 -11.20 -16.36
C ASN A 257 -15.95 -11.64 -16.89
N PRO A 258 -15.84 -12.73 -17.67
CA PRO A 258 -14.55 -13.28 -18.10
C PRO A 258 -13.75 -12.32 -18.99
N ARG A 259 -14.41 -11.36 -19.67
CA ARG A 259 -13.75 -10.36 -20.51
C ARG A 259 -12.74 -9.51 -19.72
N TYR A 260 -13.02 -9.25 -18.44
CA TYR A 260 -12.13 -8.47 -17.57
C TYR A 260 -10.87 -9.25 -17.17
N LEU A 261 -10.98 -10.56 -16.95
CA LEU A 261 -9.82 -11.42 -16.72
C LEU A 261 -8.98 -11.60 -17.99
N GLU A 262 -9.61 -11.71 -19.16
CA GLU A 262 -8.86 -11.76 -20.42
C GLU A 262 -8.14 -10.43 -20.71
N LEU A 263 -8.77 -9.28 -20.44
CA LEU A 263 -8.10 -7.98 -20.50
C LEU A 263 -6.85 -7.95 -19.61
N SER A 264 -6.96 -8.40 -18.35
CA SER A 264 -5.82 -8.37 -17.41
C SER A 264 -4.64 -9.25 -17.84
N LYS A 265 -4.92 -10.42 -18.43
CA LYS A 265 -3.90 -11.31 -19.02
C LYS A 265 -3.22 -10.65 -20.21
N ASN A 266 -4.00 -10.08 -21.13
CA ASN A 266 -3.48 -9.39 -22.31
C ASN A 266 -2.61 -8.19 -21.94
N LEU A 267 -2.96 -7.45 -20.88
CA LEU A 267 -2.15 -6.33 -20.38
C LEU A 267 -0.74 -6.78 -19.94
N ILE A 268 -0.61 -7.96 -19.34
CA ILE A 268 0.71 -8.53 -18.98
C ILE A 268 1.48 -8.91 -20.24
N ASP A 269 0.81 -9.53 -21.21
CA ASP A 269 1.44 -10.04 -22.43
C ASP A 269 1.92 -8.90 -23.35
N ILE A 270 1.15 -7.81 -23.46
CA ILE A 270 1.50 -6.63 -24.29
C ILE A 270 2.78 -5.95 -23.82
N ARG A 271 3.16 -6.04 -22.54
CA ARG A 271 4.44 -5.49 -22.05
C ARG A 271 5.65 -6.06 -22.77
N GLY A 272 5.56 -7.28 -23.31
CA GLY A 272 6.61 -7.88 -24.12
C GLY A 272 6.64 -7.41 -25.58
N MET A 273 5.69 -6.58 -26.00
CA MET A 273 5.52 -6.12 -27.39
C MET A 273 5.82 -4.63 -27.56
N VAL A 274 6.41 -3.99 -26.53
CA VAL A 274 6.76 -2.56 -26.55
C VAL A 274 8.12 -2.37 -27.22
N GLU A 275 8.12 -1.80 -28.43
CA GLU A 275 9.35 -1.30 -29.05
C GLU A 275 9.91 -0.16 -28.22
N ASN A 276 11.21 -0.21 -27.90
CA ASN A 276 11.90 0.78 -27.07
C ASN A 276 11.27 0.97 -25.67
N GLY A 277 10.74 -0.11 -25.08
CA GLY A 277 10.33 -0.13 -23.68
C GLY A 277 11.47 0.27 -22.73
N THR A 278 11.10 0.64 -21.51
CA THR A 278 12.03 1.15 -20.50
C THR A 278 12.02 0.33 -19.21
N ASP A 279 13.18 0.28 -18.53
CA ASP A 279 13.25 -0.28 -17.17
C ASP A 279 12.40 0.55 -16.21
N ASP A 280 12.35 1.87 -16.43
CA ASP A 280 11.58 2.83 -15.64
C ASP A 280 10.08 2.51 -15.62
N ASN A 281 9.54 1.92 -16.70
CA ASN A 281 8.16 1.46 -16.81
C ASN A 281 7.98 -0.07 -16.73
N GLN A 282 9.06 -0.83 -16.52
CA GLN A 282 9.07 -2.29 -16.43
C GLN A 282 8.52 -2.97 -17.71
N ASP A 283 8.86 -2.42 -18.87
CA ASP A 283 8.42 -2.91 -20.19
C ASP A 283 9.54 -2.98 -21.24
N ARG A 284 10.81 -2.76 -20.85
CA ARG A 284 11.96 -3.06 -21.73
C ARG A 284 11.98 -4.52 -22.16
N ILE A 285 11.67 -5.43 -21.23
CA ILE A 285 11.59 -6.87 -21.47
C ILE A 285 10.22 -7.40 -21.02
N PRO A 286 9.71 -8.49 -21.62
CA PRO A 286 8.48 -9.13 -21.17
C PRO A 286 8.50 -9.45 -19.68
N PHE A 287 7.34 -9.36 -19.01
CA PHE A 287 7.26 -9.61 -17.57
C PHE A 287 7.78 -11.01 -17.17
N ARG A 288 7.55 -12.03 -18.00
CA ARG A 288 7.98 -13.41 -17.74
C ARG A 288 9.51 -13.59 -17.74
N ASP A 289 10.24 -12.60 -18.27
CA ASP A 289 11.70 -12.55 -18.24
C ASP A 289 12.24 -11.67 -17.09
N GLN A 290 11.35 -11.00 -16.34
CA GLN A 290 11.72 -10.19 -15.19
C GLN A 290 11.82 -11.07 -13.94
N TYR A 291 13.02 -11.16 -13.37
CA TYR A 291 13.30 -11.89 -12.12
C TYR A 291 13.85 -10.97 -11.01
N ARG A 292 13.87 -9.66 -11.25
CA ARG A 292 14.43 -8.62 -10.39
C ARG A 292 13.57 -7.37 -10.45
N ALA A 293 13.52 -6.60 -9.38
CA ALA A 293 12.85 -5.31 -9.35
C ALA A 293 13.66 -4.23 -10.07
N MET A 294 13.02 -3.37 -10.84
CA MET A 294 13.67 -2.33 -11.64
C MET A 294 12.75 -1.12 -11.85
N GLY A 295 13.36 0.03 -12.13
CA GLY A 295 12.67 1.27 -12.48
C GLY A 295 11.82 1.88 -11.36
N HIS A 296 10.86 2.70 -11.78
CA HIS A 296 9.98 3.46 -10.90
C HIS A 296 9.26 2.57 -9.88
N ALA A 297 9.49 2.81 -8.59
CA ALA A 297 9.10 1.88 -7.54
C ALA A 297 7.58 1.73 -7.37
N VAL A 298 6.79 2.81 -7.52
CA VAL A 298 5.31 2.72 -7.59
C VAL A 298 4.88 1.83 -8.74
N ARG A 299 5.41 2.07 -9.95
CA ARG A 299 4.94 1.34 -11.12
C ARG A 299 5.24 -0.15 -11.01
N ALA A 300 6.47 -0.45 -10.59
CA ALA A 300 6.93 -1.81 -10.33
C ALA A 300 6.03 -2.51 -9.30
N ASN A 301 5.83 -1.92 -8.12
CA ASN A 301 5.12 -2.60 -7.04
C ASN A 301 3.62 -2.78 -7.33
N TYR A 302 2.98 -1.83 -8.00
CA TYR A 302 1.58 -1.99 -8.44
C TYR A 302 1.46 -3.05 -9.55
N LEU A 303 2.44 -3.16 -10.45
CA LEU A 303 2.49 -4.24 -11.44
C LEU A 303 2.60 -5.60 -10.74
N TYR A 304 3.52 -5.73 -9.77
CA TYR A 304 3.71 -6.99 -9.06
C TYR A 304 2.46 -7.41 -8.28
N ALA A 305 1.77 -6.45 -7.65
CA ALA A 305 0.46 -6.70 -7.03
C ALA A 305 -0.59 -7.17 -8.05
N GLY A 306 -0.70 -6.49 -9.19
CA GLY A 306 -1.64 -6.85 -10.26
C GLY A 306 -1.35 -8.22 -10.88
N VAL A 307 -0.09 -8.58 -11.08
CA VAL A 307 0.29 -9.92 -11.57
C VAL A 307 -0.02 -10.99 -10.54
N ALA A 308 0.16 -10.72 -9.25
CA ALA A 308 -0.23 -11.64 -8.19
C ALA A 308 -1.77 -11.85 -8.16
N ASP A 309 -2.54 -10.78 -8.42
CA ASP A 309 -3.98 -10.87 -8.63
C ASP A 309 -4.33 -11.76 -9.84
N VAL A 310 -3.63 -11.62 -10.98
CA VAL A 310 -3.83 -12.51 -12.15
C VAL A 310 -3.44 -13.97 -11.85
N TYR A 311 -2.35 -14.19 -11.11
CA TYR A 311 -1.95 -15.54 -10.68
C TYR A 311 -3.05 -16.21 -9.86
N ALA A 312 -3.71 -15.47 -8.96
CA ALA A 312 -4.77 -16.01 -8.12
C ALA A 312 -5.93 -16.62 -8.93
N GLU A 313 -6.20 -16.07 -10.12
CA GLU A 313 -7.26 -16.55 -11.01
C GLU A 313 -6.78 -17.64 -11.99
N THR A 314 -5.54 -17.53 -12.47
CA THR A 314 -5.03 -18.32 -13.59
C THR A 314 -4.17 -19.51 -13.16
N GLY A 315 -3.47 -19.42 -12.03
CA GLY A 315 -2.53 -20.43 -11.54
C GLY A 315 -1.27 -20.57 -12.39
N GLU A 316 -0.98 -19.61 -13.28
CA GLU A 316 0.18 -19.67 -14.16
C GLU A 316 1.49 -19.67 -13.36
N GLN A 317 2.12 -20.84 -13.26
CA GLN A 317 3.29 -21.05 -12.39
C GLN A 317 4.49 -20.17 -12.75
N GLN A 318 4.61 -19.75 -14.01
CA GLN A 318 5.67 -18.84 -14.42
C GLN A 318 5.55 -17.49 -13.71
N LEU A 319 4.33 -16.92 -13.62
CA LEU A 319 4.10 -15.66 -12.90
C LEU A 319 4.56 -15.77 -11.45
N MET A 320 4.27 -16.87 -10.74
CA MET A 320 4.72 -17.07 -9.36
C MET A 320 6.24 -17.20 -9.24
N LYS A 321 6.93 -17.83 -10.20
CA LYS A 321 8.39 -17.86 -10.23
C LYS A 321 8.98 -16.46 -10.38
N ASN A 322 8.42 -15.64 -11.26
CA ASN A 322 8.83 -14.25 -11.43
C ASN A 322 8.59 -13.46 -10.13
N LEU A 323 7.36 -13.50 -9.59
CA LEU A 323 6.96 -12.76 -8.40
C LEU A 323 7.80 -13.14 -7.16
N THR A 324 8.08 -14.42 -6.95
CA THR A 324 8.89 -14.86 -5.80
C THR A 324 10.36 -14.42 -5.93
N SER A 325 10.93 -14.45 -7.13
CA SER A 325 12.29 -13.94 -7.39
C SER A 325 12.36 -12.41 -7.24
N ILE A 326 11.38 -11.69 -7.78
CA ILE A 326 11.27 -10.23 -7.66
C ILE A 326 11.08 -9.83 -6.20
N TRP A 327 10.17 -10.49 -5.48
CA TRP A 327 9.96 -10.27 -4.04
C TRP A 327 11.25 -10.48 -3.25
N ASN A 328 11.98 -11.56 -3.55
CA ASN A 328 13.25 -11.83 -2.88
C ASN A 328 14.30 -10.75 -3.17
N ASP A 329 14.39 -10.27 -4.41
CA ASP A 329 15.27 -9.15 -4.78
C ASP A 329 14.92 -7.86 -4.02
N ILE A 330 13.64 -7.51 -3.93
CA ILE A 330 13.16 -6.34 -3.17
C ILE A 330 13.59 -6.50 -1.72
N VAL A 331 13.10 -7.54 -1.06
CA VAL A 331 13.14 -7.67 0.40
C VAL A 331 14.55 -7.88 0.93
N THR A 332 15.39 -8.64 0.21
CA THR A 332 16.72 -8.99 0.70
C THR A 332 17.82 -8.06 0.21
N ARG A 333 17.57 -7.23 -0.81
CA ARG A 333 18.62 -6.42 -1.45
C ARG A 333 18.26 -4.97 -1.72
N LYS A 334 16.99 -4.60 -1.86
CA LYS A 334 16.58 -3.26 -2.37
C LYS A 334 15.52 -2.55 -1.54
N MET A 335 15.24 -3.03 -0.34
CA MET A 335 14.23 -2.47 0.56
C MET A 335 14.91 -1.85 1.77
N TYR A 336 14.44 -0.66 2.17
CA TYR A 336 14.87 -0.03 3.41
C TYR A 336 14.28 -0.76 4.63
N VAL A 337 14.90 -0.61 5.80
CA VAL A 337 14.44 -1.25 7.05
C VAL A 337 13.00 -0.89 7.46
N THR A 338 12.49 0.25 6.96
CA THR A 338 11.11 0.72 7.15
C THR A 338 10.10 0.04 6.21
N GLY A 339 10.55 -0.87 5.35
CA GLY A 339 9.74 -1.44 4.27
C GLY A 339 9.63 -0.55 3.03
N ALA A 340 10.26 0.63 3.07
CA ALA A 340 10.19 1.59 1.98
C ALA A 340 10.99 1.15 0.74
N CYS A 341 10.54 1.59 -0.43
CA CYS A 341 11.10 1.21 -1.73
C CYS A 341 11.36 2.45 -2.61
N GLY A 342 12.46 2.42 -3.35
CA GLY A 342 12.88 3.51 -4.24
C GLY A 342 14.06 4.28 -3.66
N ALA A 343 15.27 3.86 -4.00
CA ALA A 343 16.50 4.46 -3.49
C ALA A 343 16.86 5.76 -4.22
N LEU A 344 16.46 5.91 -5.49
CA LEU A 344 16.98 6.93 -6.39
C LEU A 344 15.90 7.96 -6.72
N TYR A 345 16.24 9.25 -6.58
CA TYR A 345 15.45 10.33 -7.18
C TYR A 345 15.56 10.29 -8.70
N ASP A 346 16.80 10.21 -9.20
CA ASP A 346 17.17 10.00 -10.59
C ASP A 346 18.37 9.05 -10.62
N GLY A 347 18.49 8.26 -11.68
CA GLY A 347 19.63 7.38 -11.89
C GLY A 347 19.62 6.76 -13.27
N THR A 348 20.40 5.69 -13.44
CA THR A 348 20.49 4.92 -14.68
C THR A 348 20.19 3.45 -14.44
N SER A 349 19.64 2.78 -15.46
CA SER A 349 19.43 1.34 -15.48
C SER A 349 19.82 0.77 -16.85
N PRO A 350 20.67 -0.27 -16.91
CA PRO A 350 21.46 -0.77 -15.79
C PRO A 350 22.58 0.22 -15.42
N ASP A 351 23.12 0.10 -14.21
CA ASP A 351 24.17 0.98 -13.70
C ASP A 351 25.53 0.26 -13.66
N GLY A 352 26.51 0.79 -14.40
CA GLY A 352 27.91 0.33 -14.38
C GLY A 352 28.18 -1.06 -14.96
N THR A 353 27.24 -1.67 -15.68
CA THR A 353 27.35 -3.07 -16.14
C THR A 353 27.14 -3.30 -17.63
N CYS A 354 26.69 -2.29 -18.39
CA CYS A 354 26.46 -2.41 -19.83
C CYS A 354 27.51 -1.62 -20.62
N TYR A 355 28.05 -2.22 -21.69
CA TYR A 355 29.03 -1.58 -22.59
C TYR A 355 28.38 -0.76 -23.70
N GLU A 356 27.11 -1.01 -24.01
CA GLU A 356 26.34 -0.28 -25.01
C GLU A 356 25.63 0.91 -24.36
N PRO A 357 26.09 2.16 -24.56
CA PRO A 357 25.54 3.31 -23.83
C PRO A 357 24.07 3.57 -24.14
N ASP A 358 23.63 3.28 -25.36
CA ASP A 358 22.23 3.45 -25.80
C ASP A 358 21.28 2.48 -25.08
N SER A 359 21.82 1.36 -24.56
CA SER A 359 21.08 0.43 -23.71
C SER A 359 20.95 0.96 -22.26
N ILE A 360 21.65 2.02 -21.87
CA ILE A 360 21.55 2.63 -20.54
C ILE A 360 20.45 3.68 -20.54
N GLN A 361 19.40 3.45 -19.75
CA GLN A 361 18.24 4.33 -19.67
C GLN A 361 18.24 5.12 -18.38
N LYS A 362 17.65 6.32 -18.41
CA LYS A 362 17.34 7.07 -17.19
C LYS A 362 16.19 6.39 -16.45
N VAL A 363 16.26 6.42 -15.12
CA VAL A 363 15.17 6.01 -14.23
C VAL A 363 14.91 7.11 -13.21
N HIS A 364 13.68 7.23 -12.72
CA HIS A 364 13.32 8.22 -11.72
C HIS A 364 12.41 7.62 -10.63
N GLN A 365 12.53 8.12 -9.40
CA GLN A 365 11.75 7.62 -8.25
C GLN A 365 11.84 6.09 -8.13
N SER A 366 13.07 5.58 -8.30
CA SER A 366 13.33 4.24 -8.81
C SER A 366 14.05 3.37 -7.79
N TYR A 367 13.90 2.06 -7.94
CA TYR A 367 14.87 1.10 -7.41
C TYR A 367 16.29 1.42 -7.91
N GLY A 368 17.28 1.13 -7.07
CA GLY A 368 18.70 1.21 -7.43
C GLY A 368 19.33 -0.16 -7.60
N ARG A 369 20.66 -0.21 -7.51
CA ARG A 369 21.43 -1.47 -7.52
C ARG A 369 21.11 -2.29 -6.25
N PRO A 370 21.31 -3.63 -6.27
CA PRO A 370 21.32 -4.41 -5.03
C PRO A 370 22.24 -3.78 -3.98
N TYR A 371 21.73 -3.65 -2.77
CA TYR A 371 22.38 -3.07 -1.60
C TYR A 371 22.70 -1.57 -1.67
N GLN A 372 22.26 -0.85 -2.71
CA GLN A 372 22.35 0.62 -2.75
C GLN A 372 21.18 1.22 -1.97
N LEU A 373 21.43 1.62 -0.72
CA LEU A 373 20.38 2.07 0.22
C LEU A 373 20.79 3.37 0.93
N PRO A 374 20.99 4.49 0.20
CA PRO A 374 21.39 5.77 0.79
C PRO A 374 20.30 6.34 1.68
N ASN A 375 20.66 7.01 2.78
CA ASN A 375 19.70 7.50 3.77
C ASN A 375 19.19 8.93 3.53
N ASN A 376 20.09 9.87 3.21
CA ASN A 376 19.76 11.27 2.93
C ASN A 376 18.99 11.43 1.61
N THR A 377 19.39 10.68 0.60
CA THR A 377 18.84 10.75 -0.76
C THR A 377 17.84 9.64 -1.05
N ALA A 378 17.39 8.90 -0.02
CA ALA A 378 16.33 7.92 -0.19
C ALA A 378 15.07 8.59 -0.75
N HIS A 379 14.56 8.10 -1.88
CA HIS A 379 13.36 8.67 -2.47
C HIS A 379 12.12 8.21 -1.69
N ASN A 380 11.94 6.89 -1.56
CA ASN A 380 10.94 6.26 -0.69
C ASN A 380 9.57 6.92 -0.77
N GLU A 381 9.05 7.05 -2.00
CA GLU A 381 7.74 7.62 -2.25
C GLU A 381 6.67 6.86 -1.45
N THR A 382 5.78 7.56 -0.75
CA THR A 382 4.74 6.91 0.07
C THR A 382 3.90 5.92 -0.75
N CYS A 383 3.56 6.25 -2.00
CA CYS A 383 2.86 5.34 -2.92
C CYS A 383 3.65 4.05 -3.20
N ALA A 384 4.97 4.10 -3.29
CA ALA A 384 5.79 2.91 -3.58
C ALA A 384 5.75 1.93 -2.40
N ASN A 385 5.70 2.49 -1.19
CA ASN A 385 5.59 1.76 0.07
C ASN A 385 4.21 1.11 0.20
N ILE A 386 3.14 1.82 -0.18
CA ILE A 386 1.79 1.26 -0.31
C ILE A 386 1.77 0.15 -1.35
N GLY A 387 2.42 0.34 -2.50
CA GLY A 387 2.55 -0.70 -3.52
C GLY A 387 3.21 -1.97 -2.97
N ASN A 388 4.30 -1.84 -2.20
CA ASN A 388 4.97 -2.98 -1.57
C ASN A 388 4.05 -3.67 -0.54
N MET A 389 3.30 -2.91 0.26
CA MET A 389 2.29 -3.43 1.18
C MET A 389 1.22 -4.24 0.43
N LEU A 390 0.65 -3.69 -0.65
CA LEU A 390 -0.39 -4.35 -1.44
C LEU A 390 0.12 -5.59 -2.16
N PHE A 391 1.34 -5.54 -2.69
CA PHE A 391 2.00 -6.70 -3.29
C PHE A 391 2.15 -7.84 -2.28
N ASN A 392 2.63 -7.53 -1.07
CA ASN A 392 2.74 -8.52 -0.01
C ASN A 392 1.38 -9.04 0.46
N TRP A 393 0.33 -8.20 0.49
CA TRP A 393 -1.01 -8.68 0.81
C TRP A 393 -1.51 -9.74 -0.18
N ARG A 394 -1.35 -9.51 -1.49
CA ARG A 394 -1.70 -10.53 -2.50
C ARG A 394 -0.85 -11.79 -2.36
N MET A 395 0.45 -11.64 -2.13
CA MET A 395 1.33 -12.80 -1.92
C MET A 395 0.91 -13.59 -0.68
N LEU A 396 0.45 -12.94 0.39
CA LEU A 396 -0.14 -13.61 1.56
C LEU A 396 -1.39 -14.40 1.17
N GLU A 397 -2.37 -13.77 0.51
CA GLU A 397 -3.63 -14.42 0.16
C GLU A 397 -3.45 -15.61 -0.78
N VAL A 398 -2.48 -15.52 -1.68
CA VAL A 398 -2.12 -16.60 -2.61
C VAL A 398 -1.37 -17.75 -1.95
N THR A 399 -0.46 -17.47 -1.01
CA THR A 399 0.50 -18.48 -0.52
C THR A 399 0.20 -19.00 0.88
N GLY A 400 -0.50 -18.21 1.70
CA GLY A 400 -0.70 -18.42 3.12
C GLY A 400 0.55 -18.28 3.99
N ASP A 401 1.64 -17.73 3.45
CA ASP A 401 2.93 -17.63 4.14
C ASP A 401 3.03 -16.33 4.96
N ALA A 402 3.28 -16.47 6.27
CA ALA A 402 3.31 -15.38 7.23
C ALA A 402 4.38 -14.32 6.95
N LYS A 403 5.44 -14.65 6.20
CA LYS A 403 6.49 -13.68 5.83
C LYS A 403 5.99 -12.51 5.00
N TYR A 404 4.90 -12.70 4.26
CA TYR A 404 4.27 -11.63 3.52
C TYR A 404 3.48 -10.71 4.46
N ALA A 405 2.83 -11.26 5.50
CA ALA A 405 2.17 -10.47 6.53
C ALA A 405 3.15 -9.64 7.38
N GLU A 406 4.38 -10.14 7.63
CA GLU A 406 5.45 -9.37 8.27
C GLU A 406 5.79 -8.08 7.49
N LEU A 407 5.81 -8.15 6.16
CA LEU A 407 6.09 -7.00 5.31
C LEU A 407 4.90 -6.05 5.20
N VAL A 408 3.67 -6.57 5.23
CA VAL A 408 2.47 -5.73 5.35
C VAL A 408 2.54 -4.90 6.64
N GLU A 409 2.87 -5.54 7.77
CA GLU A 409 3.05 -4.87 9.06
C GLU A 409 4.18 -3.84 9.01
N THR A 410 5.35 -4.25 8.50
CA THR A 410 6.53 -3.37 8.40
C THR A 410 6.23 -2.13 7.58
N CYS A 411 5.62 -2.27 6.40
CA CYS A 411 5.24 -1.15 5.56
C CYS A 411 4.20 -0.26 6.24
N LEU A 412 3.13 -0.85 6.77
CA LEU A 412 2.00 -0.11 7.32
C LEU A 412 2.44 0.81 8.47
N TYR A 413 3.18 0.29 9.45
CA TYR A 413 3.60 1.07 10.61
C TYR A 413 4.74 2.05 10.30
N ASN A 414 5.64 1.73 9.39
CA ASN A 414 6.91 2.48 9.27
C ASN A 414 7.02 3.34 8.00
N SER A 415 6.50 2.93 6.85
CA SER A 415 6.73 3.65 5.59
C SER A 415 5.46 4.13 4.88
N VAL A 416 4.29 3.64 5.30
CA VAL A 416 2.99 4.17 4.91
C VAL A 416 2.53 5.23 5.91
N LEU A 417 2.47 4.88 7.21
CA LEU A 417 2.02 5.81 8.25
C LEU A 417 2.96 7.03 8.42
N SER A 418 4.26 6.89 8.13
CA SER A 418 5.17 8.03 8.10
C SER A 418 4.76 9.11 7.09
N GLY A 419 3.99 8.74 6.07
CA GLY A 419 3.52 9.62 5.01
C GLY A 419 2.51 10.68 5.46
N ILE A 420 1.95 10.61 6.67
CA ILE A 420 0.96 11.56 7.20
C ILE A 420 1.37 12.07 8.59
N SER A 421 1.03 13.31 8.92
CA SER A 421 1.25 13.89 10.25
C SER A 421 0.31 13.28 11.29
N LEU A 422 0.67 13.39 12.56
CA LEU A 422 -0.13 12.88 13.67
C LEU A 422 -1.47 13.60 13.82
N ASP A 423 -1.55 14.86 13.39
CA ASP A 423 -2.79 15.66 13.29
C ASP A 423 -3.65 15.32 12.05
N GLY A 424 -3.13 14.49 11.13
CA GLY A 424 -3.84 14.00 9.95
C GLY A 424 -3.98 14.98 8.79
N LYS A 425 -3.31 16.13 8.81
CA LYS A 425 -3.54 17.20 7.80
C LYS A 425 -2.40 17.38 6.79
N LYS A 426 -1.18 17.01 7.16
CA LYS A 426 0.04 17.24 6.37
C LYS A 426 0.64 15.92 5.91
N TYR A 427 1.24 15.90 4.72
CA TYR A 427 1.72 14.69 4.09
C TYR A 427 3.16 14.80 3.60
N PHE A 428 3.85 13.66 3.57
CA PHE A 428 5.10 13.47 2.85
C PHE A 428 4.88 12.83 1.49
N TYR A 429 5.61 13.33 0.49
CA TYR A 429 5.86 12.57 -0.74
C TYR A 429 6.99 11.57 -0.52
N THR A 430 8.17 12.07 -0.11
CA THR A 430 9.38 11.26 0.13
C THR A 430 9.57 10.93 1.60
N ASN A 431 9.97 9.70 1.92
CA ASN A 431 10.22 9.23 3.29
C ASN A 431 11.72 8.92 3.51
N PRO A 432 12.56 9.96 3.75
CA PRO A 432 13.99 9.78 3.95
C PRO A 432 14.30 9.09 5.27
N LEU A 433 15.47 8.46 5.37
CA LEU A 433 15.97 7.86 6.61
C LEU A 433 17.01 8.73 7.32
N ARG A 434 17.41 9.85 6.70
CA ARG A 434 18.23 10.89 7.30
C ARG A 434 17.88 12.27 6.75
N ILE A 435 17.87 13.26 7.63
CA ILE A 435 17.81 14.69 7.34
C ILE A 435 18.99 15.32 8.07
N SER A 436 19.88 15.96 7.31
CA SER A 436 21.00 16.74 7.85
C SER A 436 20.87 18.20 7.41
N ALA A 437 21.13 19.12 8.32
CA ALA A 437 21.13 20.56 8.03
C ALA A 437 22.30 20.97 7.12
N ASP A 438 23.40 20.20 7.17
CA ASP A 438 24.63 20.46 6.42
C ASP A 438 24.59 19.87 4.99
N LEU A 439 23.45 19.34 4.53
CA LEU A 439 23.29 18.82 3.16
C LEU A 439 23.47 19.96 2.13
N PRO A 440 24.47 19.90 1.23
CA PRO A 440 24.86 21.05 0.41
C PRO A 440 23.98 21.27 -0.83
N TYR A 441 22.88 20.53 -0.95
CA TYR A 441 21.93 20.64 -2.05
C TYR A 441 20.51 20.37 -1.58
N THR A 442 19.54 20.98 -2.25
CA THR A 442 18.11 20.80 -1.96
C THR A 442 17.54 19.74 -2.88
N LEU A 443 17.13 18.60 -2.31
CA LEU A 443 16.40 17.57 -3.05
C LEU A 443 14.99 18.05 -3.43
N ARG A 444 14.42 17.45 -4.48
CA ARG A 444 13.01 17.66 -4.83
C ARG A 444 12.10 17.25 -3.65
N TRP A 445 10.90 17.85 -3.64
CA TRP A 445 9.84 17.64 -2.64
C TRP A 445 10.17 18.16 -1.23
N PRO A 446 9.17 18.67 -0.48
CA PRO A 446 9.36 19.12 0.89
C PRO A 446 9.96 18.04 1.80
N LYS A 447 10.74 18.49 2.79
CA LYS A 447 11.32 17.65 3.86
C LYS A 447 10.66 17.87 5.22
N GLU A 448 9.61 18.68 5.23
CA GLU A 448 8.57 18.74 6.27
C GLU A 448 7.24 18.37 5.62
N ARG A 449 6.33 17.75 6.38
CA ARG A 449 5.00 17.43 5.85
C ARG A 449 4.24 18.70 5.52
N THR A 450 3.50 18.71 4.41
CA THR A 450 2.71 19.87 3.96
C THR A 450 1.26 19.47 3.67
N GLU A 451 0.33 20.42 3.81
CA GLU A 451 -1.09 20.21 3.53
C GLU A 451 -1.38 20.05 2.03
N TYR A 452 -0.59 20.71 1.17
CA TYR A 452 -0.72 20.63 -0.28
C TYR A 452 0.64 20.45 -0.97
N ILE A 453 0.68 19.57 -1.98
CA ILE A 453 1.84 19.25 -2.83
C ILE A 453 1.36 19.34 -4.28
N SER A 454 2.12 19.98 -5.17
CA SER A 454 1.73 20.12 -6.58
C SER A 454 1.56 18.79 -7.33
N CYS A 455 2.30 17.75 -6.93
CA CYS A 455 2.08 16.36 -7.34
C CYS A 455 1.37 15.61 -6.22
N PHE A 456 0.04 15.76 -6.16
CA PHE A 456 -0.78 15.33 -5.02
C PHE A 456 -1.28 13.89 -5.12
N CYS A 457 -0.65 13.03 -5.94
CA CYS A 457 -1.10 11.65 -6.09
C CYS A 457 -0.89 10.79 -4.82
N CYS A 458 0.12 11.12 -4.01
CA CYS A 458 0.45 10.41 -2.77
C CYS A 458 -0.57 10.61 -1.64
N PRO A 459 -0.94 11.85 -1.25
CA PRO A 459 -1.78 12.06 -0.07
C PRO A 459 -3.13 11.34 -0.06
N PRO A 460 -3.93 11.29 -1.15
CA PRO A 460 -5.19 10.54 -1.18
C PRO A 460 -4.96 9.03 -1.11
N ASN A 461 -3.84 8.56 -1.65
CA ASN A 461 -3.47 7.16 -1.63
C ASN A 461 -3.06 6.70 -0.22
N THR A 462 -2.23 7.51 0.47
CA THR A 462 -1.93 7.36 1.90
C THR A 462 -3.21 7.40 2.71
N LEU A 463 -4.00 8.45 2.45
CA LEU A 463 -5.41 8.67 2.74
C LEU A 463 -6.21 7.37 2.98
N ARG A 464 -6.66 6.86 1.84
CA ARG A 464 -7.53 5.70 1.71
C ARG A 464 -6.90 4.44 2.26
N THR A 465 -5.59 4.23 2.08
CA THR A 465 -4.89 3.04 2.60
C THR A 465 -4.95 2.99 4.13
N LEU A 466 -4.71 4.11 4.80
CA LEU A 466 -4.76 4.20 6.27
C LEU A 466 -6.20 4.08 6.79
N CYS A 467 -7.18 4.66 6.10
CA CYS A 467 -8.61 4.44 6.38
C CYS A 467 -9.06 2.98 6.19
N GLN A 468 -8.27 2.16 5.50
CA GLN A 468 -8.56 0.76 5.22
C GLN A 468 -7.79 -0.22 6.10
N ALA A 469 -6.94 0.24 7.03
CA ALA A 469 -6.01 -0.60 7.80
C ALA A 469 -6.67 -1.84 8.46
N GLN A 470 -7.91 -1.71 8.92
CA GLN A 470 -8.72 -2.78 9.53
C GLN A 470 -8.96 -3.99 8.61
N ASN A 471 -9.00 -3.76 7.29
CA ASN A 471 -9.21 -4.83 6.30
C ASN A 471 -8.01 -5.78 6.20
N TYR A 472 -6.86 -5.39 6.75
CA TYR A 472 -5.64 -6.18 6.75
C TYR A 472 -5.43 -6.96 8.06
N ALA A 473 -6.31 -6.78 9.06
CA ALA A 473 -6.17 -7.40 10.38
C ALA A 473 -6.36 -8.92 10.33
N TYR A 474 -7.29 -9.40 9.50
CA TYR A 474 -7.64 -10.81 9.40
C TYR A 474 -7.78 -11.28 7.96
N THR A 475 -7.52 -12.57 7.76
CA THR A 475 -7.94 -13.32 6.58
C THR A 475 -8.69 -14.58 6.98
N LEU A 476 -9.45 -15.14 6.05
CA LEU A 476 -10.26 -16.34 6.21
C LEU A 476 -9.80 -17.42 5.23
N SER A 477 -9.85 -18.68 5.66
CA SER A 477 -9.76 -19.85 4.78
C SER A 477 -10.81 -20.89 5.19
N PRO A 478 -10.99 -21.98 4.42
CA PRO A 478 -11.85 -23.08 4.84
C PRO A 478 -11.46 -23.70 6.20
N GLU A 479 -10.20 -23.56 6.63
CA GLU A 479 -9.66 -24.10 7.89
C GLU A 479 -9.98 -23.21 9.09
N GLY A 480 -9.96 -21.88 8.92
CA GLY A 480 -10.08 -20.98 10.06
C GLY A 480 -9.93 -19.49 9.77
N ILE A 481 -9.65 -18.75 10.84
CA ILE A 481 -9.40 -17.31 10.86
C ILE A 481 -7.94 -17.06 11.17
N TYR A 482 -7.28 -16.20 10.41
CA TYR A 482 -5.88 -15.83 10.59
C TYR A 482 -5.80 -14.41 11.16
N CYS A 483 -5.21 -14.27 12.34
CA CYS A 483 -4.85 -13.00 12.95
C CYS A 483 -3.52 -12.53 12.34
N ASN A 484 -3.60 -11.61 11.39
CA ASN A 484 -2.44 -11.11 10.63
C ASN A 484 -1.84 -9.87 11.28
N LEU A 485 -2.64 -8.84 11.56
CA LEU A 485 -2.19 -7.63 12.24
C LEU A 485 -2.83 -7.56 13.63
N TYR A 486 -2.01 -7.24 14.61
CA TYR A 486 -2.45 -7.07 15.99
C TYR A 486 -2.83 -5.61 16.26
N GLY A 487 -3.97 -5.41 16.94
CA GLY A 487 -4.46 -4.11 17.36
C GLY A 487 -5.86 -4.27 17.92
N ALA A 488 -6.23 -3.53 18.97
CA ALA A 488 -7.52 -3.73 19.61
C ALA A 488 -8.68 -3.46 18.63
N ASN A 489 -9.54 -4.46 18.45
CA ASN A 489 -10.60 -4.44 17.44
C ASN A 489 -11.73 -5.42 17.79
N THR A 490 -12.83 -5.29 17.05
CA THR A 490 -13.85 -6.34 16.93
C THR A 490 -13.89 -6.87 15.50
N LEU A 491 -14.17 -8.16 15.36
CA LEU A 491 -14.47 -8.82 14.09
C LEU A 491 -15.85 -9.49 14.20
N THR A 492 -16.76 -9.17 13.28
CA THR A 492 -18.01 -9.90 13.08
C THR A 492 -18.08 -10.39 11.64
N THR A 493 -18.05 -11.70 11.44
CA THR A 493 -18.11 -12.34 10.10
C THR A 493 -19.14 -13.47 10.09
N THR A 494 -19.43 -14.00 8.90
CA THR A 494 -20.27 -15.18 8.73
C THR A 494 -19.38 -16.39 8.46
N TRP A 495 -19.41 -17.38 9.36
CA TRP A 495 -18.63 -18.60 9.20
C TRP A 495 -19.35 -19.61 8.31
N LYS A 496 -19.01 -19.59 7.01
CA LYS A 496 -19.63 -20.45 6.00
C LYS A 496 -21.18 -20.29 6.03
N ASP A 497 -21.92 -21.33 5.69
CA ASP A 497 -23.39 -21.37 5.79
C ASP A 497 -23.91 -21.56 7.23
N LYS A 498 -23.04 -21.43 8.25
CA LYS A 498 -23.34 -21.87 9.63
C LYS A 498 -23.84 -20.74 10.54
N GLY A 499 -23.60 -19.49 10.17
CA GLY A 499 -24.06 -18.31 10.90
C GLY A 499 -22.92 -17.39 11.37
N GLU A 500 -23.28 -16.43 12.22
CA GLU A 500 -22.39 -15.37 12.69
C GLU A 500 -21.32 -15.87 13.68
N LEU A 501 -20.08 -15.47 13.44
CA LEU A 501 -18.94 -15.61 14.34
C LEU A 501 -18.42 -14.22 14.67
N ALA A 502 -18.31 -13.92 15.96
CA ALA A 502 -17.80 -12.65 16.45
C ALA A 502 -16.67 -12.87 17.45
N LEU A 503 -15.62 -12.06 17.34
CA LEU A 503 -14.50 -12.03 18.25
C LEU A 503 -14.06 -10.61 18.58
N THR A 504 -13.44 -10.45 19.73
CA THR A 504 -12.83 -9.20 20.19
C THR A 504 -11.35 -9.44 20.43
N GLN A 505 -10.51 -8.54 19.92
CA GLN A 505 -9.08 -8.49 20.21
C GLN A 505 -8.78 -7.33 21.15
N GLU A 506 -8.14 -7.61 22.28
CA GLU A 506 -7.72 -6.62 23.27
C GLU A 506 -6.19 -6.63 23.38
N THR A 507 -5.56 -5.49 23.12
CA THR A 507 -4.09 -5.33 23.17
C THR A 507 -3.68 -3.85 23.13
N ASP A 508 -2.55 -3.50 23.76
CA ASP A 508 -1.88 -2.20 23.60
C ASP A 508 -0.82 -2.25 22.48
N TYR A 509 -0.87 -3.22 21.57
CA TYR A 509 0.00 -3.31 20.40
C TYR A 509 -0.10 -2.02 19.56
N PRO A 510 1.01 -1.45 19.06
CA PRO A 510 2.38 -1.98 19.01
C PRO A 510 3.24 -1.65 20.25
N TRP A 511 2.66 -1.13 21.32
CA TRP A 511 3.40 -0.75 22.53
C TRP A 511 3.72 -1.95 23.43
N GLU A 512 2.87 -2.97 23.44
CA GLU A 512 3.08 -4.20 24.20
C GLU A 512 2.77 -5.43 23.36
N GLY A 513 3.42 -6.56 23.68
CA GLY A 513 3.29 -7.82 22.94
C GLY A 513 2.19 -8.75 23.46
N LYS A 514 1.34 -8.30 24.39
CA LYS A 514 0.24 -9.10 24.94
C LYS A 514 -1.03 -8.89 24.11
N VAL A 515 -1.55 -9.96 23.54
CA VAL A 515 -2.76 -9.97 22.72
C VAL A 515 -3.74 -10.97 23.29
N ARG A 516 -4.97 -10.53 23.56
CA ARG A 516 -6.09 -11.37 23.97
C ARG A 516 -7.14 -11.40 22.87
N VAL A 517 -7.60 -12.60 22.51
CA VAL A 517 -8.69 -12.81 21.55
C VAL A 517 -9.80 -13.57 22.25
N THR A 518 -10.97 -12.95 22.36
CA THR A 518 -12.16 -13.50 23.01
C THR A 518 -13.21 -13.85 21.96
N LEU A 519 -13.78 -15.05 22.01
CA LEU A 519 -14.86 -15.46 21.12
C LEU A 519 -16.23 -15.07 21.68
N ASP A 520 -16.77 -13.94 21.23
CA ASP A 520 -18.04 -13.39 21.70
C ASP A 520 -19.25 -14.21 21.23
N ARG A 521 -19.18 -14.71 19.98
CA ARG A 521 -20.23 -15.53 19.36
C ARG A 521 -19.61 -16.62 18.49
N VAL A 522 -20.10 -17.84 18.64
CA VAL A 522 -19.71 -19.00 17.83
C VAL A 522 -20.98 -19.73 17.36
N PRO A 523 -21.15 -20.00 16.05
CA PRO A 523 -22.31 -20.73 15.56
C PRO A 523 -22.38 -22.14 16.14
N ARG A 524 -23.55 -22.58 16.62
CA ARG A 524 -23.72 -23.92 17.23
C ARG A 524 -23.28 -25.08 16.33
N LYS A 525 -23.40 -24.92 15.01
CA LYS A 525 -23.04 -25.93 14.00
C LYS A 525 -21.63 -25.74 13.43
N ALA A 526 -20.82 -24.80 13.96
CA ALA A 526 -19.48 -24.47 13.45
C ALA A 526 -18.57 -25.69 13.30
N GLY A 527 -18.67 -26.64 14.24
CA GLY A 527 -17.71 -27.74 14.35
C GLY A 527 -16.38 -27.24 14.91
N ALA A 528 -15.32 -28.04 14.74
CA ALA A 528 -13.97 -27.57 15.00
C ALA A 528 -13.49 -26.66 13.87
N PHE A 529 -12.77 -25.59 14.21
CA PHE A 529 -12.07 -24.72 13.27
C PHE A 529 -10.84 -24.12 13.95
N SER A 530 -9.92 -23.60 13.14
CA SER A 530 -8.65 -23.07 13.62
C SER A 530 -8.67 -21.56 13.82
N LEU A 531 -8.05 -21.10 14.89
CA LEU A 531 -7.55 -19.72 14.99
C LEU A 531 -6.04 -19.78 14.76
N PHE A 532 -5.55 -19.04 13.77
CA PHE A 532 -4.14 -18.94 13.43
C PHE A 532 -3.60 -17.60 13.91
N LEU A 533 -2.57 -17.62 14.76
CA LEU A 533 -1.93 -16.41 15.26
C LEU A 533 -0.56 -16.25 14.62
N ARG A 534 -0.32 -15.16 13.89
CA ARG A 534 1.00 -14.88 13.32
C ARG A 534 2.04 -14.72 14.43
N ILE A 535 3.14 -15.43 14.33
CA ILE A 535 4.33 -15.20 15.15
C ILE A 535 5.26 -14.31 14.33
N PRO A 536 5.43 -13.02 14.69
CA PRO A 536 6.21 -12.09 13.88
C PRO A 536 7.65 -12.53 13.70
N GLU A 537 8.30 -12.15 12.60
CA GLU A 537 9.72 -12.44 12.37
C GLU A 537 10.60 -11.91 13.51
N TRP A 538 10.19 -10.79 14.08
CA TRP A 538 10.91 -10.16 15.17
C TRP A 538 10.80 -10.86 16.53
N CYS A 539 9.87 -11.79 16.70
CA CYS A 539 9.54 -12.40 17.98
C CYS A 539 10.29 -13.74 18.16
N GLU A 540 11.26 -13.76 19.08
CA GLU A 540 12.04 -14.98 19.39
C GLU A 540 11.35 -15.89 20.41
N LYS A 541 10.58 -15.30 21.33
CA LYS A 541 9.94 -16.00 22.44
C LYS A 541 8.49 -15.58 22.55
N THR A 542 7.62 -16.57 22.66
CA THR A 542 6.19 -16.35 22.82
C THR A 542 5.56 -17.44 23.68
N THR A 543 4.49 -17.09 24.37
CA THR A 543 3.62 -18.06 25.03
C THR A 543 2.20 -17.92 24.52
N LEU A 544 1.50 -19.06 24.42
CA LEU A 544 0.12 -19.12 24.00
C LEU A 544 -0.69 -19.89 25.04
N THR A 545 -1.82 -19.33 25.45
CA THR A 545 -2.74 -20.00 26.37
C THR A 545 -4.16 -19.99 25.81
N VAL A 546 -4.95 -20.98 26.19
CA VAL A 546 -6.40 -21.00 25.94
C VAL A 546 -7.10 -21.22 27.27
N ASN A 547 -7.98 -20.28 27.66
CA ASN A 547 -8.67 -20.29 28.94
C ASN A 547 -7.70 -20.42 30.14
N GLY A 548 -6.56 -19.73 30.06
CA GLY A 548 -5.50 -19.76 31.07
C GLY A 548 -4.62 -21.02 31.07
N GLN A 549 -4.92 -22.02 30.23
CA GLN A 549 -4.11 -23.24 30.12
C GLN A 549 -3.05 -23.08 29.03
N PRO A 550 -1.75 -23.30 29.33
CA PRO A 550 -0.69 -23.25 28.34
C PRO A 550 -0.93 -24.23 27.20
N LEU A 551 -0.78 -23.75 25.96
CA LEU A 551 -0.79 -24.59 24.78
C LEU A 551 0.65 -24.79 24.33
N GLN A 552 1.10 -26.04 24.25
CA GLN A 552 2.37 -26.36 23.61
C GLN A 552 2.21 -26.16 22.10
N THR A 553 2.93 -25.18 21.56
CA THR A 553 2.90 -24.87 20.13
C THR A 553 4.33 -24.91 19.61
N ASN A 554 4.51 -25.37 18.35
CA ASN A 554 5.78 -25.27 17.65
C ASN A 554 5.88 -23.91 16.91
N ALA A 555 5.50 -22.83 17.61
CA ALA A 555 5.53 -21.46 17.11
C ALA A 555 6.96 -21.09 16.70
N LYS A 556 7.18 -20.90 15.39
CA LYS A 556 8.43 -20.39 14.85
C LYS A 556 8.23 -18.94 14.44
N ALA A 557 9.28 -18.12 14.58
CA ALA A 557 9.27 -16.79 13.99
C ALA A 557 8.90 -16.88 12.50
N ASN A 558 8.09 -15.92 12.05
CA ASN A 558 7.60 -15.85 10.69
C ASN A 558 6.71 -17.05 10.25
N SER A 559 5.84 -17.51 11.15
CA SER A 559 4.87 -18.58 10.88
C SER A 559 3.52 -18.32 11.57
N TYR A 560 2.51 -19.14 11.27
CA TYR A 560 1.24 -19.12 12.01
C TYR A 560 1.21 -20.24 13.06
N ALA A 561 0.94 -19.87 14.32
CA ALA A 561 0.61 -20.83 15.37
C ALA A 561 -0.87 -21.21 15.25
N GLU A 562 -1.14 -22.47 14.92
CA GLU A 562 -2.50 -23.00 14.78
C GLU A 562 -3.09 -23.40 16.14
N VAL A 563 -4.33 -22.99 16.38
CA VAL A 563 -5.16 -23.43 17.50
C VAL A 563 -6.46 -24.02 16.97
N ASN A 564 -6.47 -25.32 16.68
CA ASN A 564 -7.67 -26.03 16.22
C ASN A 564 -8.52 -26.55 17.40
N ARG A 565 -9.76 -26.08 17.52
CA ARG A 565 -10.66 -26.44 18.63
C ARG A 565 -12.13 -26.43 18.21
N THR A 566 -12.97 -27.11 18.99
CA THR A 566 -14.41 -26.80 19.02
C THR A 566 -14.63 -25.67 20.01
N TRP A 567 -14.73 -24.46 19.46
CA TRP A 567 -14.81 -23.23 20.24
C TRP A 567 -16.18 -23.03 20.89
N LYS A 568 -16.18 -22.40 22.06
CA LYS A 568 -17.37 -21.98 22.80
C LYS A 568 -17.38 -20.46 22.95
N LYS A 569 -18.59 -19.91 23.13
CA LYS A 569 -18.76 -18.52 23.55
C LYS A 569 -17.97 -18.28 24.84
N GLY A 570 -17.18 -17.22 24.86
CA GLY A 570 -16.36 -16.82 25.99
C GLY A 570 -15.01 -17.54 26.09
N ASP A 571 -14.67 -18.42 25.15
CA ASP A 571 -13.30 -18.93 25.07
C ASP A 571 -12.32 -17.79 24.77
N VAL A 572 -11.16 -17.83 25.44
CA VAL A 572 -10.13 -16.80 25.35
C VAL A 572 -8.81 -17.43 24.92
N VAL A 573 -8.21 -16.86 23.89
CA VAL A 573 -6.82 -17.12 23.48
C VAL A 573 -5.96 -15.95 23.91
N GLU A 574 -4.86 -16.20 24.61
CA GLU A 574 -3.90 -15.16 24.99
C GLU A 574 -2.52 -15.50 24.43
N LEU A 575 -2.01 -14.62 23.58
CA LEU A 575 -0.67 -14.64 23.00
C LEU A 575 0.18 -13.58 23.71
N VAL A 576 1.32 -13.98 24.24
CA VAL A 576 2.31 -13.05 24.80
C VAL A 576 3.57 -13.16 23.97
N MET A 577 3.95 -12.07 23.32
CA MET A 577 5.17 -11.94 22.52
C MET A 577 6.20 -11.12 23.29
N ASP A 578 7.41 -11.64 23.46
CA ASP A 578 8.50 -10.86 24.00
C ASP A 578 8.84 -9.72 23.04
N MET A 579 8.83 -8.49 23.54
CA MET A 579 9.06 -7.27 22.74
C MET A 579 10.27 -6.47 23.26
N PRO A 580 11.49 -7.05 23.23
CA PRO A 580 12.69 -6.34 23.63
C PRO A 580 13.05 -5.25 22.63
N VAL A 581 13.87 -4.29 23.09
CA VAL A 581 14.60 -3.41 22.17
C VAL A 581 15.67 -4.23 21.47
N ARG A 582 15.80 -4.06 20.16
CA ARG A 582 16.77 -4.78 19.33
C ARG A 582 17.61 -3.81 18.52
N LEU A 583 18.89 -4.10 18.46
CA LEU A 583 19.86 -3.45 17.59
C LEU A 583 20.05 -4.34 16.35
N LEU A 584 19.86 -3.78 15.16
CA LEU A 584 20.02 -4.50 13.90
C LEU A 584 21.18 -3.91 13.10
N GLU A 585 22.00 -4.78 12.51
CA GLU A 585 22.99 -4.44 11.50
C GLU A 585 22.48 -4.82 10.10
N ALA A 586 23.05 -4.21 9.06
CA ALA A 586 22.72 -4.51 7.67
C ALA A 586 23.75 -5.45 7.02
N HIS A 587 23.36 -6.06 5.90
CA HIS A 587 24.26 -6.82 5.05
C HIS A 587 25.49 -5.98 4.67
N PRO A 588 26.73 -6.54 4.68
CA PRO A 588 27.97 -5.77 4.53
C PRO A 588 28.14 -5.04 3.19
N LEU A 589 27.42 -5.45 2.14
CA LEU A 589 27.40 -4.78 0.83
C LEU A 589 26.52 -3.51 0.82
N ALA A 590 25.72 -3.27 1.85
CA ALA A 590 24.97 -2.02 1.99
C ALA A 590 25.88 -0.93 2.57
N GLU A 591 26.72 -0.36 1.71
CA GLU A 591 27.83 0.51 2.10
C GLU A 591 27.35 1.76 2.86
N GLU A 592 26.22 2.35 2.47
CA GLU A 592 25.69 3.58 3.09
C GLU A 592 25.25 3.41 4.56
N ILE A 593 25.13 2.15 5.00
CA ILE A 593 24.75 1.74 6.35
C ILE A 593 25.75 0.76 6.98
N ARG A 594 26.94 0.63 6.39
CA ARG A 594 28.01 -0.19 6.95
C ARG A 594 28.49 0.39 8.29
N ASN A 595 28.69 -0.49 9.28
CA ASN A 595 29.09 -0.15 10.65
C ASN A 595 28.17 0.89 11.34
N GLN A 596 26.89 0.88 10.96
CA GLN A 596 25.83 1.60 11.63
C GLN A 596 24.81 0.60 12.19
N VAL A 597 23.96 1.09 13.08
CA VAL A 597 22.91 0.32 13.73
C VAL A 597 21.58 1.03 13.63
N VAL A 598 20.51 0.26 13.50
CA VAL A 598 19.12 0.74 13.63
C VAL A 598 18.46 0.07 14.83
N VAL A 599 17.60 0.80 15.51
CA VAL A 599 16.86 0.33 16.69
C VAL A 599 15.45 -0.05 16.30
N LYS A 600 15.00 -1.26 16.67
CA LYS A 600 13.60 -1.68 16.60
C LYS A 600 13.07 -2.09 17.98
N ARG A 601 11.77 -1.93 18.20
CA ARG A 601 11.04 -2.60 19.29
C ARG A 601 9.70 -3.07 18.75
N GLY A 602 9.49 -4.39 18.79
CA GLY A 602 8.37 -5.00 18.07
C GLY A 602 8.42 -4.67 16.56
N PRO A 603 7.30 -4.25 15.96
CA PRO A 603 7.23 -3.92 14.53
C PRO A 603 7.81 -2.53 14.20
N LEU A 604 8.04 -1.68 15.21
CA LEU A 604 8.41 -0.28 15.01
C LEU A 604 9.91 -0.11 14.83
N VAL A 605 10.28 0.60 13.76
CA VAL A 605 11.60 1.20 13.57
C VAL A 605 11.65 2.51 14.35
N TYR A 606 12.76 2.77 15.03
CA TYR A 606 13.00 4.00 15.79
C TYR A 606 13.99 4.92 15.07
N CYS A 607 13.88 6.22 15.33
CA CYS A 607 14.80 7.24 14.87
C CYS A 607 15.18 8.20 15.99
N LEU A 608 16.27 8.93 15.80
CA LEU A 608 16.69 10.05 16.63
C LEU A 608 16.34 11.35 15.91
N GLU A 609 15.72 12.31 16.60
CA GLU A 609 15.58 13.69 16.13
C GLU A 609 16.47 14.61 16.96
N SER A 610 16.98 15.70 16.38
CA SER A 610 17.96 16.57 17.06
C SER A 610 17.45 17.16 18.38
N MET A 611 16.15 17.45 18.51
CA MET A 611 15.58 17.99 19.75
C MET A 611 15.54 16.98 20.91
N ASP A 612 15.78 15.70 20.64
CA ASP A 612 15.81 14.63 21.64
C ASP A 612 17.24 14.27 22.10
N ILE A 613 18.22 15.11 21.73
CA ILE A 613 19.60 15.01 22.20
C ILE A 613 19.82 16.05 23.29
N ALA A 614 20.22 15.59 24.48
CA ALA A 614 20.47 16.48 25.61
C ALA A 614 21.54 17.53 25.26
N ASN A 615 21.38 18.73 25.81
CA ASN A 615 22.27 19.89 25.64
C ASN A 615 22.37 20.43 24.20
N GLY A 616 21.53 19.97 23.27
CA GLY A 616 21.57 20.43 21.87
C GLY A 616 22.81 19.96 21.11
N GLU A 617 23.41 18.84 21.53
CA GLU A 617 24.57 18.25 20.86
C GLU A 617 24.20 17.80 19.43
N LYS A 618 25.17 17.84 18.52
CA LYS A 618 24.94 17.49 17.11
C LYS A 618 24.65 16.00 16.92
N ILE A 619 23.64 15.71 16.09
CA ILE A 619 23.18 14.34 15.81
C ILE A 619 24.27 13.44 15.22
N ASP A 620 25.15 13.99 14.37
CA ASP A 620 26.23 13.25 13.72
C ASP A 620 27.31 12.76 14.68
N ASN A 621 27.38 13.32 15.89
CA ASN A 621 28.37 12.94 16.91
C ASN A 621 27.87 11.85 17.85
N VAL A 622 26.61 11.41 17.73
CA VAL A 622 26.02 10.38 18.59
C VAL A 622 26.44 9.00 18.10
N LEU A 623 27.03 8.19 18.99
CA LEU A 623 27.36 6.78 18.74
C LEU A 623 26.58 5.89 19.70
N ILE A 624 26.04 4.80 19.17
CA ILE A 624 25.30 3.81 19.93
C ILE A 624 26.26 2.68 20.34
N PRO A 625 26.54 2.47 21.65
CA PRO A 625 27.23 1.28 22.12
C PRO A 625 26.41 0.02 21.87
N ALA A 626 27.04 -1.09 21.47
CA ALA A 626 26.35 -2.36 21.25
C ALA A 626 25.68 -2.93 22.51
N ASP A 627 26.15 -2.55 23.69
CA ASP A 627 25.63 -2.95 25.00
C ASP A 627 24.68 -1.92 25.64
N ILE A 628 24.32 -0.84 24.93
CA ILE A 628 23.44 0.22 25.42
C ILE A 628 22.16 -0.34 26.04
N LYS A 629 21.74 0.23 27.17
CA LYS A 629 20.45 -0.06 27.80
C LYS A 629 19.46 1.03 27.43
N LEU A 630 18.52 0.68 26.55
CA LEU A 630 17.42 1.54 26.13
C LEU A 630 16.15 1.16 26.89
N THR A 631 15.56 2.12 27.59
CA THR A 631 14.39 1.92 28.44
C THR A 631 13.14 2.49 27.77
N PRO A 632 12.07 1.70 27.60
CA PRO A 632 10.82 2.20 27.04
C PRO A 632 10.11 3.15 28.00
N LYS A 633 9.60 4.26 27.48
CA LYS A 633 8.87 5.27 28.24
C LYS A 633 7.73 5.86 27.43
N LYS A 634 6.52 5.87 28.01
CA LYS A 634 5.36 6.52 27.38
C LYS A 634 5.55 8.04 27.39
N ILE A 635 5.43 8.67 26.23
CA ILE A 635 5.43 10.13 26.04
C ILE A 635 4.28 10.51 25.09
N THR A 636 4.05 11.81 24.93
CA THR A 636 3.02 12.33 24.01
C THR A 636 3.66 13.23 22.94
N ILE A 637 3.28 13.03 21.68
CA ILE A 637 3.60 13.94 20.56
C ILE A 637 2.28 14.26 19.85
N GLU A 638 1.94 15.55 19.69
CA GLU A 638 0.69 16.00 19.03
C GLU A 638 -0.56 15.28 19.57
N GLY A 639 -0.65 15.13 20.90
CA GLY A 639 -1.75 14.44 21.57
C GLY A 639 -1.77 12.90 21.41
N SER A 640 -0.84 12.31 20.65
CA SER A 640 -0.72 10.86 20.48
C SER A 640 0.22 10.26 21.53
N PRO A 641 -0.22 9.27 22.34
CA PRO A 641 0.68 8.51 23.20
C PRO A 641 1.58 7.61 22.35
N ILE A 642 2.88 7.59 22.65
CA ILE A 642 3.88 6.74 22.00
C ILE A 642 4.86 6.17 23.03
N VAL A 643 5.50 5.05 22.71
CA VAL A 643 6.65 4.54 23.50
C VAL A 643 7.95 5.05 22.88
N ALA A 644 8.61 5.99 23.55
CA ALA A 644 9.98 6.38 23.26
C ALA A 644 10.99 5.43 23.93
N LEU A 645 12.24 5.45 23.49
CA LEU A 645 13.35 4.70 24.11
C LEU A 645 14.41 5.68 24.59
N GLU A 646 14.65 5.73 25.90
CA GLU A 646 15.66 6.60 26.52
C GLU A 646 16.90 5.80 26.90
N GLY A 647 18.09 6.37 26.69
CA GLY A 647 19.35 5.75 27.08
C GLY A 647 20.54 6.70 26.96
N MET A 648 21.70 6.20 27.39
CA MET A 648 22.95 6.95 27.38
C MET A 648 23.82 6.49 26.21
N ALA A 649 24.00 7.37 25.22
CA ALA A 649 24.87 7.16 24.07
C ALA A 649 26.28 7.70 24.34
N ARG A 650 27.24 7.34 23.49
CA ARG A 650 28.56 7.98 23.45
C ARG A 650 28.51 9.20 22.53
N LEU A 651 29.34 10.19 22.84
CA LEU A 651 29.42 11.44 22.09
C LEU A 651 30.86 11.64 21.59
N ALA A 652 31.03 11.72 20.27
CA ALA A 652 32.29 12.14 19.66
C ALA A 652 32.58 13.61 19.96
N SER A 653 33.86 13.93 20.12
CA SER A 653 34.30 15.31 20.36
C SER A 653 33.93 16.21 19.18
N ALA A 654 33.25 17.32 19.47
CA ALA A 654 32.83 18.27 18.46
C ALA A 654 34.02 19.07 17.91
N THR A 655 34.44 18.74 16.71
CA THR A 655 35.34 19.55 15.88
C THR A 655 34.65 19.86 14.56
N SER A 656 34.83 21.07 14.04
CA SER A 656 34.13 21.52 12.82
C SER A 656 34.46 20.65 11.61
N TRP A 657 33.46 20.44 10.75
CA TRP A 657 33.62 19.82 9.42
C TRP A 657 33.68 20.87 8.30
N GLU A 658 33.58 22.15 8.61
CA GLU A 658 33.66 23.24 7.63
C GLU A 658 34.99 23.18 6.86
N GLY A 659 34.91 23.00 5.54
CA GLY A 659 36.08 22.90 4.67
C GLY A 659 36.94 21.63 4.86
N VAL A 660 36.45 20.62 5.58
CA VAL A 660 37.20 19.39 5.89
C VAL A 660 36.47 18.17 5.32
N LEU A 661 37.16 17.40 4.47
CA LEU A 661 36.65 16.10 3.98
C LEU A 661 37.17 14.92 4.82
N TYR A 662 38.45 14.93 5.17
CA TYR A 662 39.11 13.89 5.96
C TYR A 662 39.94 14.52 7.09
N ARG A 663 39.96 13.87 8.25
CA ARG A 663 40.75 14.29 9.42
C ARG A 663 41.14 13.08 10.28
N PRO A 664 42.13 13.21 11.20
CA PRO A 664 42.39 12.19 12.21
C PRO A 664 41.13 11.86 13.03
N VAL A 665 40.98 10.59 13.41
CA VAL A 665 39.83 10.13 14.21
C VAL A 665 39.84 10.82 15.58
N VAL A 666 38.67 11.35 15.98
CA VAL A 666 38.50 12.04 17.26
C VAL A 666 38.12 11.06 18.38
N GLN A 667 38.40 11.46 19.63
CA GLN A 667 37.99 10.69 20.80
C GLN A 667 36.48 10.84 21.06
N ALA A 668 35.87 9.78 21.62
CA ALA A 668 34.46 9.72 22.02
C ALA A 668 34.30 9.27 23.48
N GLU A 669 34.94 10.00 24.40
CA GLU A 669 34.97 9.68 25.84
C GLU A 669 33.73 10.19 26.59
N LYS A 670 33.03 11.18 26.04
CA LYS A 670 31.83 11.76 26.64
C LYS A 670 30.60 10.90 26.36
N THR A 671 29.59 11.07 27.19
CA THR A 671 28.26 10.47 26.99
C THR A 671 27.20 11.56 26.86
N VAL A 672 26.07 11.19 26.27
CA VAL A 672 24.91 12.08 26.11
C VAL A 672 23.63 11.28 26.26
N ASN A 673 22.63 11.87 26.94
CA ASN A 673 21.30 11.29 26.99
C ASN A 673 20.61 11.50 25.66
N ILE A 674 20.06 10.41 25.11
CA ILE A 674 19.27 10.43 23.88
C ILE A 674 17.89 9.85 24.14
N ARG A 675 16.93 10.30 23.33
CA ARG A 675 15.60 9.70 23.25
C ARG A 675 15.30 9.35 21.79
N LEU A 676 14.99 8.09 21.54
CA LEU A 676 14.52 7.63 20.25
C LEU A 676 13.00 7.59 20.24
N ILE A 677 12.39 7.97 19.12
CA ILE A 677 10.95 7.88 18.90
C ILE A 677 10.65 6.95 17.71
N PRO A 678 9.44 6.39 17.60
CA PRO A 678 9.06 5.63 16.41
C PRO A 678 9.21 6.48 15.15
N TYR A 679 9.78 5.90 14.10
CA TYR A 679 10.07 6.61 12.85
C TYR A 679 8.82 7.29 12.29
N TYR A 680 7.64 6.65 12.28
CA TYR A 680 6.42 7.28 11.75
C TYR A 680 6.06 8.62 12.42
N ALA A 681 6.48 8.83 13.67
CA ALA A 681 6.16 10.03 14.45
C ALA A 681 7.16 11.20 14.23
N TRP A 682 8.25 10.99 13.49
CA TRP A 682 9.23 12.04 13.18
C TRP A 682 8.59 13.22 12.45
N GLY A 683 9.17 14.42 12.58
CA GLY A 683 8.75 15.62 11.84
C GLY A 683 7.37 16.16 12.27
N ASN A 684 6.94 15.88 13.50
CA ASN A 684 5.72 16.43 14.11
C ASN A 684 6.00 17.50 15.18
N ARG A 685 7.27 17.86 15.42
CA ARG A 685 7.70 18.78 16.48
C ARG A 685 8.49 19.99 15.95
N GLY A 686 8.23 20.35 14.70
CA GLY A 686 8.96 21.37 13.95
C GLY A 686 10.16 20.83 13.20
N LYS A 687 10.85 21.72 12.49
CA LYS A 687 12.03 21.42 11.68
C LYS A 687 13.22 21.02 12.56
N GLY A 688 13.91 19.95 12.16
CA GLY A 688 15.11 19.46 12.84
C GLY A 688 15.88 18.47 11.97
N GLU A 689 16.96 17.94 12.52
CA GLU A 689 17.68 16.82 11.91
C GLU A 689 17.09 15.50 12.40
N MET A 690 17.24 14.45 11.60
CA MET A 690 16.72 13.12 11.93
C MET A 690 17.63 12.05 11.35
N THR A 691 17.85 10.95 12.06
CA THR A 691 18.49 9.76 11.47
C THR A 691 17.92 8.46 12.04
N VAL A 692 17.75 7.46 11.17
CA VAL A 692 17.36 6.08 11.54
C VAL A 692 18.60 5.23 11.84
N TRP A 693 19.58 5.26 10.93
CA TRP A 693 20.87 4.58 11.11
C TRP A 693 21.85 5.47 11.86
N MET A 694 22.48 4.94 12.91
CA MET A 694 23.43 5.67 13.75
C MET A 694 24.76 4.92 13.83
N PRO A 695 25.90 5.61 13.98
CA PRO A 695 27.19 4.96 14.19
C PRO A 695 27.17 3.94 15.34
N LEU A 696 27.71 2.74 15.11
CA LEU A 696 27.80 1.69 16.11
C LEU A 696 29.20 1.63 16.73
N ALA A 697 29.27 1.59 18.07
CA ALA A 697 30.49 1.26 18.81
C ALA A 697 30.35 -0.17 19.38
N ARG A 698 31.08 -1.13 18.81
CA ARG A 698 30.98 -2.57 19.16
C ARG A 698 31.80 -2.93 20.39
#